data_AF-A0A0E0L028-F1
#
_entry.id   AF-A0A0E0L028-F1
#
_cell.length_a   1.000
_cell.length_b   1.000
_cell.length_c   1.000
_cell.angle_alpha   90.00
_cell.angle_beta   90.00
_cell.angle_gamma   90.00
#
_symmetry.space_group_name_H-M   'P 1'
#
loop_
_entity.id
_entity.type
_entity.pdbx_description
1 polymer ?
#
loop_
_entity_poly.entity_id
_entity_poly.type
_entity_poly.pdbx_seq_one_letter_code
_entity_poly.pdbx_strand_id
1 'polypeptide(L)'
;MDVENSMDDDHFQQNMRNGDGMNVEGGSMEIITRVELELAFASEKLLNLEMLVMEIARKATDFEPPTLEDESVSSETAESAFELDILYGILDAEVVELDDMISTLETDIQNVEHMVCEDESGGKIKARLDAAMVSLKQMKDLVSDIRKESAKFEKAIEFSHDKEGITGDARYENGIVSSHTSMRTEDQRRNVLQMLEQSIASELDLEKKLSESRCIIEELKLKLHHHDQEKYFLEESIESLCGKTFAAENTSEVLLGTSKELVDKFSTIESHLNASRCRESDLESKLGESLMRLSSLQVNAEKIQEGSQHSGGTETHPSPESSSLQDKVKELEKQLRESDSQLHLAKASAETFQEEQNVLHAEISTLENIIESLKDDVSRAESRAQNAELRCMQLTEANIELNGELNSLKSHGSEKASLLERKLKESHTQLEHAKASLDATVEQQSMLRSTMSDMEHMIDDLKGKVLKAETRAENAESKCTLLTDTNLELSEELSFLRGRVESLENSLHEANHVKMSTVKDIGIRTKIITDLVTKLALERERLHQQISLLTKKNKILAQKCKGSVKDDTQLSKNVTGKDVELHSTKLVEEIVPDFSSAQTKAEKPVDPINEEEKPSSSEDDDSAGESTAEAVRTIQPSVLNWKYITVAFLILLVAVFIYLPLPEESSSV
;
A
#
# COMPACT_ATOMS: atom_id res chain seq x y z
N MET A 1 22.87 25.10 26.00
CA MET A 1 22.51 24.76 27.39
C MET A 1 21.81 23.43 27.30
N ASP A 2 22.62 22.40 27.46
CA ASP A 2 22.54 21.21 26.63
C ASP A 2 22.16 20.04 27.55
N VAL A 3 21.18 19.26 27.13
CA VAL A 3 20.69 18.11 27.88
C VAL A 3 20.67 16.94 26.92
N GLU A 4 21.62 16.03 27.12
CA GLU A 4 21.73 14.78 26.37
C GLU A 4 20.49 13.91 26.66
N ASN A 5 19.96 13.28 25.61
CA ASN A 5 18.82 12.38 25.73
C ASN A 5 19.31 10.93 25.68
N SER A 6 19.81 10.42 26.80
CA SER A 6 20.22 9.02 26.93
C SER A 6 19.00 8.11 27.08
N MET A 7 18.80 7.18 26.14
CA MET A 7 17.86 6.06 26.29
C MET A 7 18.56 4.75 25.91
N ASP A 8 18.89 3.99 26.95
CA ASP A 8 18.88 2.53 27.03
C ASP A 8 19.34 1.72 25.80
N ASP A 9 20.66 1.63 25.61
CA ASP A 9 21.30 0.59 24.79
C ASP A 9 21.82 -0.53 25.70
N ASP A 10 20.91 -1.36 26.21
CA ASP A 10 21.21 -2.42 27.19
C ASP A 10 20.46 -3.73 26.86
N HIS A 11 20.72 -4.29 25.67
CA HIS A 11 20.08 -5.54 25.25
C HIS A 11 20.98 -6.56 24.51
N PHE A 12 22.31 -6.39 24.52
CA PHE A 12 23.26 -7.25 23.79
C PHE A 12 24.42 -7.87 24.61
N GLN A 13 24.30 -8.02 25.93
CA GLN A 13 25.29 -8.77 26.75
C GLN A 13 24.69 -9.86 27.67
N GLN A 14 24.08 -10.91 27.09
CA GLN A 14 23.71 -12.10 27.86
C GLN A 14 23.75 -13.42 27.07
N ASN A 15 24.92 -13.82 26.53
CA ASN A 15 25.13 -15.24 26.15
C ASN A 15 26.61 -15.70 25.99
N MET A 16 27.59 -15.09 26.67
CA MET A 16 29.01 -15.47 26.56
C MET A 16 29.73 -15.61 27.91
N ARG A 17 29.22 -16.48 28.82
CA ARG A 17 30.04 -17.00 29.94
C ARG A 17 29.55 -18.30 30.59
N ASN A 18 30.10 -19.43 30.14
CA ASN A 18 30.50 -20.64 30.90
C ASN A 18 30.22 -21.92 30.09
N GLY A 19 31.25 -22.73 29.83
CA GLY A 19 31.08 -24.10 29.32
C GLY A 19 32.05 -24.51 28.23
N ASP A 20 33.10 -25.22 28.66
CA ASP A 20 33.95 -26.17 27.89
C ASP A 20 34.71 -25.70 26.63
N GLY A 21 35.99 -26.07 26.57
CA GLY A 21 36.97 -25.57 25.60
C GLY A 21 37.08 -26.39 24.31
N MET A 22 35.96 -26.77 23.69
CA MET A 22 35.95 -27.75 22.57
C MET A 22 35.17 -27.34 21.31
N ASN A 23 34.61 -26.12 21.23
CA ASN A 23 33.71 -25.70 20.13
C ASN A 23 34.22 -24.51 19.25
N VAL A 24 35.43 -23.99 19.46
CA VAL A 24 35.94 -22.80 18.73
C VAL A 24 36.14 -23.07 17.23
N GLU A 25 36.64 -24.26 16.87
CA GLU A 25 36.85 -24.67 15.48
C GLU A 25 35.52 -24.83 14.72
N GLY A 26 34.45 -25.25 15.40
CA GLY A 26 33.10 -25.35 14.85
C GLY A 26 32.51 -23.98 14.49
N GLY A 27 32.52 -23.03 15.43
CA GLY A 27 32.03 -21.67 15.17
C GLY A 27 32.81 -20.95 14.06
N SER A 28 34.14 -21.09 14.05
CA SER A 28 34.99 -20.53 12.98
C SER A 28 34.68 -21.13 11.60
N MET A 29 34.39 -22.43 11.55
CA MET A 29 34.01 -23.15 10.32
C MET A 29 32.61 -22.75 9.82
N GLU A 30 31.65 -22.48 10.72
CA GLU A 30 30.31 -21.99 10.37
C GLU A 30 30.35 -20.55 9.82
N ILE A 31 31.12 -19.65 10.46
CA ILE A 31 31.24 -18.25 10.01
C ILE A 31 31.90 -18.20 8.62
N ILE A 32 32.99 -18.94 8.36
CA ILE A 32 33.60 -18.94 7.02
C ILE A 32 32.67 -19.55 5.95
N THR A 33 31.80 -20.52 6.30
CA THR A 33 30.76 -20.99 5.34
C THR A 33 29.68 -19.96 5.07
N ARG A 34 29.36 -19.09 6.04
CA ARG A 34 28.43 -17.96 5.82
C ARG A 34 29.07 -16.92 4.90
N VAL A 35 30.29 -16.50 5.21
CA VAL A 35 31.07 -15.54 4.41
C VAL A 35 31.19 -16.03 2.97
N GLU A 36 31.48 -17.31 2.71
CA GLU A 36 31.53 -17.84 1.34
C GLU A 36 30.18 -17.80 0.59
N LEU A 37 29.05 -17.99 1.28
CA LEU A 37 27.71 -17.91 0.69
C LEU A 37 27.29 -16.47 0.40
N GLU A 38 27.54 -15.56 1.33
CA GLU A 38 27.25 -14.13 1.17
C GLU A 38 28.16 -13.49 0.12
N LEU A 39 29.44 -13.91 0.05
CA LEU A 39 30.37 -13.53 -1.01
C LEU A 39 29.94 -14.04 -2.39
N ALA A 40 29.36 -15.25 -2.48
CA ALA A 40 28.80 -15.76 -3.72
C ALA A 40 27.55 -14.97 -4.16
N PHE A 41 26.64 -14.65 -3.24
CA PHE A 41 25.49 -13.79 -3.49
C PHE A 41 25.91 -12.38 -3.93
N ALA A 42 26.86 -11.77 -3.23
CA ALA A 42 27.42 -10.47 -3.56
C ALA A 42 28.12 -10.46 -4.93
N SER A 43 28.75 -11.57 -5.33
CA SER A 43 29.34 -11.75 -6.67
C SER A 43 28.27 -11.85 -7.77
N GLU A 44 27.12 -12.48 -7.50
CA GLU A 44 25.97 -12.49 -8.42
C GLU A 44 25.33 -11.10 -8.53
N LYS A 45 25.18 -10.40 -7.39
CA LYS A 45 24.72 -9.00 -7.36
C LYS A 45 25.65 -8.08 -8.17
N LEU A 46 26.97 -8.21 -7.99
CA LEU A 46 27.98 -7.46 -8.74
C LEU A 46 27.88 -7.67 -10.26
N LEU A 47 27.68 -8.91 -10.71
CA LEU A 47 27.51 -9.23 -12.15
C LEU A 47 26.24 -8.60 -12.73
N ASN A 48 25.15 -8.57 -11.96
CA ASN A 48 23.92 -7.89 -12.35
C ASN A 48 24.12 -6.36 -12.43
N LEU A 49 24.93 -5.78 -11.54
CA LEU A 49 25.29 -4.36 -11.60
C LEU A 49 26.24 -4.02 -12.76
N GLU A 50 27.19 -4.88 -13.11
CA GLU A 50 27.99 -4.71 -14.33
C GLU A 50 27.10 -4.72 -15.59
N MET A 51 26.07 -5.57 -15.63
CA MET A 51 25.07 -5.58 -16.71
C MET A 51 24.21 -4.31 -16.73
N LEU A 52 23.81 -3.80 -15.56
CA LEU A 52 23.07 -2.53 -15.43
C LEU A 52 23.92 -1.32 -15.88
N VAL A 53 25.19 -1.25 -15.50
CA VAL A 53 26.16 -0.25 -15.98
C VAL A 53 26.28 -0.30 -17.51
N MET A 54 26.33 -1.50 -18.10
CA MET A 54 26.43 -1.66 -19.55
C MET A 54 25.17 -1.17 -20.29
N GLU A 55 23.98 -1.42 -19.74
CA GLU A 55 22.71 -0.94 -20.32
C GLU A 55 22.52 0.58 -20.12
N ILE A 56 22.91 1.13 -18.97
CA ILE A 56 22.94 2.58 -18.73
C ILE A 56 23.93 3.25 -19.68
N ALA A 57 25.14 2.69 -19.86
CA ALA A 57 26.12 3.19 -20.81
C ALA A 57 25.57 3.20 -22.25
N ARG A 58 24.88 2.12 -22.66
CA ARG A 58 24.24 2.02 -23.97
C ARG A 58 23.18 3.12 -24.15
N LYS A 59 22.24 3.25 -23.20
CA LYS A 59 21.19 4.29 -23.25
C LYS A 59 21.78 5.70 -23.22
N ALA A 60 22.81 5.94 -22.42
CA ALA A 60 23.52 7.22 -22.38
C ALA A 60 24.28 7.55 -23.68
N THR A 61 24.69 6.55 -24.47
CA THR A 61 25.24 6.77 -25.83
C THR A 61 24.17 6.92 -26.91
N ASP A 62 22.97 6.39 -26.71
CA ASP A 62 21.82 6.56 -27.60
C ASP A 62 21.04 7.87 -27.32
N PHE A 63 21.29 8.53 -26.18
CA PHE A 63 20.64 9.77 -25.73
C PHE A 63 21.37 11.03 -26.24
N GLU A 64 20.76 11.74 -27.19
CA GLU A 64 21.23 13.07 -27.62
C GLU A 64 20.54 14.16 -26.76
N PRO A 65 21.27 14.93 -25.94
CA PRO A 65 20.67 15.92 -25.04
C PRO A 65 20.10 17.10 -25.84
N PRO A 66 18.91 17.62 -25.48
CA PRO A 66 18.25 18.68 -26.24
C PRO A 66 19.05 19.98 -26.22
N THR A 67 19.44 20.47 -27.40
CA THR A 67 20.06 21.78 -27.55
C THR A 67 19.05 22.89 -27.27
N LEU A 68 19.46 23.92 -26.52
CA LEU A 68 18.63 25.05 -26.09
C LEU A 68 18.16 25.99 -27.23
N GLU A 69 18.31 25.58 -28.50
CA GLU A 69 17.86 26.33 -29.68
C GLU A 69 16.48 25.86 -30.20
N ASP A 70 16.02 24.65 -29.85
CA ASP A 70 14.68 24.16 -30.21
C ASP A 70 13.69 24.32 -29.02
N GLU A 71 12.67 25.15 -29.21
CA GLU A 71 11.77 25.64 -28.15
C GLU A 71 10.72 24.60 -27.67
N SER A 72 10.91 23.32 -27.98
CA SER A 72 10.07 22.21 -27.53
C SER A 72 10.84 20.89 -27.39
N VAL A 73 11.19 20.50 -26.17
CA VAL A 73 11.70 19.16 -25.87
C VAL A 73 10.62 18.12 -26.19
N SER A 74 10.96 17.08 -26.97
CA SER A 74 10.02 16.01 -27.30
C SER A 74 9.66 15.18 -26.05
N SER A 75 8.42 14.68 -25.99
CA SER A 75 7.97 13.78 -24.91
C SER A 75 8.88 12.56 -24.82
N GLU A 76 9.26 11.98 -25.96
CA GLU A 76 10.17 10.83 -26.09
C GLU A 76 11.57 11.11 -25.52
N THR A 77 12.08 12.34 -25.66
CA THR A 77 13.36 12.77 -25.07
C THR A 77 13.24 12.94 -23.55
N ALA A 78 12.12 13.49 -23.06
CA ALA A 78 11.88 13.65 -21.62
C ALA A 78 11.66 12.29 -20.93
N GLU A 79 10.89 11.40 -21.54
CA GLU A 79 10.68 10.01 -21.08
C GLU A 79 12.00 9.23 -21.04
N SER A 80 12.84 9.36 -22.07
CA SER A 80 14.18 8.76 -22.08
C SER A 80 15.11 9.31 -20.99
N ALA A 81 15.02 10.61 -20.70
CA ALA A 81 15.80 11.24 -19.62
C ALA A 81 15.37 10.72 -18.24
N PHE A 82 14.06 10.61 -17.97
CA PHE A 82 13.56 10.04 -16.72
C PHE A 82 13.89 8.55 -16.57
N GLU A 83 13.87 7.76 -17.66
CA GLU A 83 14.26 6.36 -17.59
C GLU A 83 15.76 6.21 -17.25
N LEU A 84 16.62 7.07 -17.80
CA LEU A 84 18.05 7.09 -17.51
C LEU A 84 18.35 7.51 -16.06
N ASP A 85 17.63 8.52 -15.55
CA ASP A 85 17.72 9.00 -14.16
C ASP A 85 17.29 7.92 -13.15
N ILE A 86 16.17 7.22 -13.42
CA ILE A 86 15.68 6.11 -12.60
C ILE A 86 16.70 4.95 -12.59
N LEU A 87 17.24 4.56 -13.75
CA LEU A 87 18.24 3.50 -13.84
C LEU A 87 19.54 3.88 -13.13
N TYR A 88 19.95 5.15 -13.21
CA TYR A 88 21.10 5.67 -12.46
C TYR A 88 20.87 5.63 -10.94
N GLY A 89 19.69 6.05 -10.47
CA GLY A 89 19.31 6.01 -9.05
C GLY A 89 19.26 4.58 -8.49
N ILE A 90 18.78 3.61 -9.28
CA ILE A 90 18.84 2.18 -8.94
C ILE A 90 20.30 1.72 -8.84
N LEU A 91 21.15 2.05 -9.83
CA LEU A 91 22.56 1.67 -9.82
C LEU A 91 23.29 2.20 -8.58
N ASP A 92 23.11 3.48 -8.23
CA ASP A 92 23.78 4.08 -7.07
C ASP A 92 23.33 3.44 -5.74
N ALA A 93 22.03 3.27 -5.53
CA ALA A 93 21.48 2.64 -4.33
C ALA A 93 21.98 1.19 -4.14
N GLU A 94 21.96 0.39 -5.20
CA GLU A 94 22.42 -1.01 -5.18
C GLU A 94 23.95 -1.12 -4.99
N VAL A 95 24.72 -0.15 -5.51
CA VAL A 95 26.17 -0.01 -5.30
C VAL A 95 26.51 0.41 -3.87
N VAL A 96 25.67 1.21 -3.22
CA VAL A 96 25.82 1.55 -1.79
C VAL A 96 25.53 0.34 -0.90
N GLU A 97 24.43 -0.37 -1.13
CA GLU A 97 24.11 -1.60 -0.36
C GLU A 97 25.21 -2.67 -0.50
N LEU A 98 25.81 -2.79 -1.69
CA LEU A 98 26.93 -3.71 -1.92
C LEU A 98 28.22 -3.28 -1.19
N ASP A 99 28.46 -1.98 -0.99
CA ASP A 99 29.61 -1.45 -0.22
C ASP A 99 29.43 -1.67 1.30
N ASP A 100 28.18 -1.53 1.80
CA ASP A 100 27.81 -1.90 3.18
C ASP A 100 27.93 -3.42 3.41
N MET A 101 27.54 -4.23 2.42
CA MET A 101 27.70 -5.69 2.46
C MET A 101 29.18 -6.11 2.46
N ILE A 102 30.00 -5.50 1.59
CA ILE A 102 31.46 -5.67 1.59
C ILE A 102 32.05 -5.30 2.96
N SER A 103 31.63 -4.18 3.53
CA SER A 103 32.09 -3.71 4.84
C SER A 103 31.71 -4.69 5.97
N THR A 104 30.52 -5.29 5.91
CA THR A 104 30.09 -6.33 6.84
C THR A 104 30.96 -7.58 6.71
N LEU A 105 31.20 -8.07 5.48
CA LEU A 105 32.07 -9.23 5.24
C LEU A 105 33.53 -8.95 5.64
N GLU A 106 34.04 -7.73 5.49
CA GLU A 106 35.37 -7.35 5.98
C GLU A 106 35.47 -7.50 7.51
N THR A 107 34.40 -7.19 8.27
CA THR A 107 34.40 -7.39 9.72
C THR A 107 34.33 -8.86 10.13
N ASP A 108 33.50 -9.69 9.47
CA ASP A 108 33.41 -11.12 9.80
C ASP A 108 34.66 -11.92 9.39
N ILE A 109 35.33 -11.52 8.30
CA ILE A 109 36.65 -12.08 7.95
C ILE A 109 37.70 -11.71 9.00
N GLN A 110 37.72 -10.46 9.49
CA GLN A 110 38.63 -10.06 10.58
C GLN A 110 38.32 -10.78 11.91
N ASN A 111 37.04 -11.00 12.22
CA ASN A 111 36.61 -11.78 13.38
C ASN A 111 37.16 -13.22 13.31
N VAL A 112 37.04 -13.89 12.16
CA VAL A 112 37.58 -15.25 11.95
C VAL A 112 39.11 -15.25 11.92
N GLU A 113 39.76 -14.25 11.33
CA GLU A 113 41.23 -14.14 11.29
C GLU A 113 41.82 -14.11 12.71
N HIS A 114 41.18 -13.39 13.64
CA HIS A 114 41.59 -13.34 15.04
C HIS A 114 41.40 -14.70 15.76
N MET A 115 40.43 -15.53 15.37
CA MET A 115 40.21 -16.86 15.99
C MET A 115 41.10 -17.97 15.39
N VAL A 116 41.45 -17.88 14.11
CA VAL A 116 42.25 -18.90 13.39
C VAL A 116 43.75 -18.81 13.69
N CYS A 117 44.20 -17.78 14.41
CA CYS A 117 45.62 -17.50 14.63
C CYS A 117 46.30 -18.36 15.72
N GLU A 118 45.56 -19.20 16.46
CA GLU A 118 46.09 -19.95 17.62
C GLU A 118 46.31 -21.48 17.41
N ASP A 119 45.80 -22.11 16.33
CA ASP A 119 45.76 -23.59 16.22
C ASP A 119 46.51 -24.18 15.00
N GLU A 120 47.21 -25.31 15.21
CA GLU A 120 47.98 -26.03 14.19
C GLU A 120 47.09 -26.82 13.20
N SER A 121 45.80 -27.03 13.51
CA SER A 121 44.82 -27.61 12.56
C SER A 121 44.41 -26.64 11.43
N GLY A 122 44.59 -25.33 11.64
CA GLY A 122 43.86 -24.25 10.95
C GLY A 122 44.07 -24.13 9.44
N GLY A 123 44.98 -24.89 8.83
CA GLY A 123 45.36 -24.78 7.41
C GLY A 123 44.20 -24.84 6.42
N LYS A 124 43.12 -25.60 6.70
CA LYS A 124 41.93 -25.64 5.83
C LYS A 124 41.04 -24.40 5.98
N ILE A 125 40.82 -23.92 7.20
CA ILE A 125 40.01 -22.72 7.45
C ILE A 125 40.76 -21.50 6.93
N LYS A 126 42.06 -21.41 7.20
CA LYS A 126 42.94 -20.36 6.67
C LYS A 126 42.96 -20.30 5.14
N ALA A 127 43.11 -21.43 4.44
CA ALA A 127 43.09 -21.43 2.97
C ALA A 127 41.75 -20.95 2.37
N ARG A 128 40.63 -21.12 3.09
CA ARG A 128 39.31 -20.57 2.72
C ARG A 128 39.21 -19.08 3.03
N LEU A 129 39.72 -18.65 4.19
CA LEU A 129 39.79 -17.25 4.61
C LEU A 129 40.67 -16.42 3.65
N ASP A 130 41.86 -16.93 3.30
CA ASP A 130 42.77 -16.33 2.32
C ASP A 130 42.08 -16.18 0.94
N ALA A 131 41.31 -17.19 0.52
CA ALA A 131 40.56 -17.15 -0.74
C ALA A 131 39.39 -16.16 -0.69
N ALA A 132 38.60 -16.15 0.40
CA ALA A 132 37.50 -15.21 0.62
C ALA A 132 38.01 -13.76 0.66
N MET A 133 39.13 -13.49 1.32
CA MET A 133 39.77 -12.16 1.37
C MET A 133 40.24 -11.70 -0.02
N VAL A 134 40.79 -12.60 -0.85
CA VAL A 134 41.17 -12.29 -2.24
C VAL A 134 39.94 -11.94 -3.09
N SER A 135 38.87 -12.74 -2.99
CA SER A 135 37.62 -12.51 -3.74
C SER A 135 36.87 -11.25 -3.28
N LEU A 136 36.80 -11.00 -1.97
CA LEU A 136 36.22 -9.77 -1.41
C LEU A 136 36.97 -8.53 -1.88
N LYS A 137 38.30 -8.60 -1.95
CA LYS A 137 39.12 -7.53 -2.51
C LYS A 137 38.85 -7.32 -4.00
N GLN A 138 38.75 -8.38 -4.81
CA GLN A 138 38.40 -8.28 -6.24
C GLN A 138 37.04 -7.60 -6.42
N MET A 139 36.05 -7.97 -5.60
CA MET A 139 34.73 -7.33 -5.58
C MET A 139 34.80 -5.85 -5.19
N LYS A 140 35.61 -5.48 -4.19
CA LYS A 140 35.82 -4.08 -3.76
C LYS A 140 36.53 -3.22 -4.82
N ASP A 141 37.51 -3.79 -5.52
CA ASP A 141 38.17 -3.17 -6.67
C ASP A 141 37.16 -2.97 -7.82
N LEU A 142 36.28 -3.95 -8.10
CA LEU A 142 35.24 -3.87 -9.14
C LEU A 142 34.10 -2.89 -8.80
N VAL A 143 33.63 -2.83 -7.55
CA VAL A 143 32.66 -1.82 -7.09
C VAL A 143 33.24 -0.40 -7.23
N SER A 144 34.55 -0.25 -6.99
CA SER A 144 35.25 1.02 -7.20
C SER A 144 35.33 1.43 -8.67
N ASP A 145 35.50 0.48 -9.60
CA ASP A 145 35.43 0.76 -11.04
C ASP A 145 33.99 1.02 -11.52
N ILE A 146 32.98 0.31 -11.00
CA ILE A 146 31.55 0.61 -11.25
C ILE A 146 31.20 2.04 -10.82
N ARG A 147 31.55 2.45 -9.59
CA ARG A 147 31.31 3.81 -9.07
C ARG A 147 32.05 4.91 -9.86
N LYS A 148 33.17 4.55 -10.51
CA LYS A 148 33.95 5.43 -11.39
C LYS A 148 33.40 5.48 -12.83
N GLU A 149 32.68 4.46 -13.26
CA GLU A 149 31.91 4.46 -14.50
C GLU A 149 30.60 5.25 -14.31
N SER A 150 29.89 5.06 -13.20
CA SER A 150 28.63 5.75 -12.88
C SER A 150 28.79 7.28 -12.82
N ALA A 151 29.88 7.77 -12.21
CA ALA A 151 30.23 9.20 -12.18
C ALA A 151 30.44 9.86 -13.56
N LYS A 152 30.43 9.09 -14.67
CA LYS A 152 30.39 9.64 -16.04
C LYS A 152 28.96 9.95 -16.48
N PHE A 153 27.97 9.20 -16.02
CA PHE A 153 26.56 9.38 -16.33
C PHE A 153 25.95 10.54 -15.53
N GLU A 154 26.35 10.71 -14.26
CA GLU A 154 26.03 11.89 -13.44
C GLU A 154 26.25 13.20 -14.22
N LYS A 155 27.42 13.31 -14.86
CA LYS A 155 27.80 14.47 -15.69
C LYS A 155 27.11 14.57 -17.06
N ALA A 156 26.44 13.50 -17.51
CA ALA A 156 25.61 13.52 -18.72
C ALA A 156 24.15 13.89 -18.42
N ILE A 157 23.69 13.63 -17.19
CA ILE A 157 22.33 13.93 -16.69
C ILE A 157 22.26 15.35 -16.08
N GLU A 158 23.40 15.94 -15.69
CA GLU A 158 23.51 17.33 -15.21
C GLU A 158 23.15 18.35 -16.33
N PHE A 159 21.84 18.58 -16.54
CA PHE A 159 21.31 19.70 -17.31
C PHE A 159 21.97 21.00 -16.85
N SER A 160 22.50 21.79 -17.80
CA SER A 160 23.40 22.91 -17.55
C SER A 160 22.72 24.11 -16.85
N HIS A 161 22.48 23.98 -15.55
CA HIS A 161 21.88 25.01 -14.72
C HIS A 161 22.97 26.01 -14.29
N ASP A 162 23.28 26.96 -15.16
CA ASP A 162 24.34 27.96 -14.94
C ASP A 162 24.14 28.75 -13.64
N LYS A 163 25.19 28.81 -12.83
CA LYS A 163 25.21 29.46 -11.51
C LYS A 163 25.52 30.96 -11.63
N GLU A 164 24.61 31.71 -12.25
CA GLU A 164 24.83 33.14 -12.55
C GLU A 164 23.99 34.11 -11.69
N GLY A 165 24.69 34.96 -10.94
CA GLY A 165 24.32 36.36 -10.64
C GLY A 165 22.92 36.75 -10.13
N ILE A 166 22.74 36.84 -8.81
CA ILE A 166 21.77 37.80 -8.24
C ILE A 166 22.32 39.22 -8.41
N THR A 167 21.84 39.99 -9.39
CA THR A 167 21.52 41.44 -9.34
C THR A 167 21.33 42.03 -10.75
N GLY A 168 20.33 42.90 -10.95
CA GLY A 168 20.23 43.72 -12.16
C GLY A 168 18.81 44.08 -12.61
N ASP A 169 18.40 45.33 -12.40
CA ASP A 169 17.15 45.93 -12.90
C ASP A 169 17.03 45.86 -14.44
N ALA A 170 15.92 45.30 -14.94
CA ALA A 170 15.51 45.36 -16.34
C ALA A 170 13.98 45.36 -16.48
N ARG A 171 13.41 46.52 -16.87
CA ARG A 171 11.96 46.79 -16.90
C ARG A 171 11.44 47.00 -18.34
N TYR A 172 10.71 46.02 -18.87
CA TYR A 172 9.77 46.14 -20.00
C TYR A 172 8.62 45.15 -19.74
N GLU A 173 7.36 45.59 -19.59
CA GLU A 173 6.36 45.99 -20.61
C GLU A 173 5.61 44.82 -21.27
N ASN A 174 4.34 45.07 -21.62
CA ASN A 174 3.31 44.06 -21.87
C ASN A 174 3.61 43.11 -23.04
N GLY A 175 3.46 41.80 -22.80
CA GLY A 175 3.18 40.79 -23.83
C GLY A 175 1.89 40.03 -23.51
N ILE A 176 0.82 40.26 -24.28
CA ILE A 176 -0.43 39.47 -24.14
C ILE A 176 -0.23 38.13 -24.86
N VAL A 177 0.05 37.07 -24.11
CA VAL A 177 0.12 35.70 -24.63
C VAL A 177 -1.26 35.05 -24.56
N SER A 178 -1.68 34.40 -25.65
CA SER A 178 -3.02 33.82 -25.80
C SER A 178 -3.30 32.69 -24.81
N SER A 179 -4.41 32.77 -24.07
CA SER A 179 -4.82 31.77 -23.08
C SER A 179 -5.17 30.39 -23.66
N HIS A 180 -5.25 30.23 -24.98
CA HIS A 180 -5.71 29.01 -25.63
C HIS A 180 -4.75 27.81 -25.54
N THR A 181 -3.46 28.00 -25.26
CA THR A 181 -2.49 26.91 -25.07
C THR A 181 -2.37 26.39 -23.63
N SER A 182 -2.83 27.17 -22.64
CA SER A 182 -2.77 26.77 -21.22
C SER A 182 -3.72 25.62 -20.88
N MET A 183 -4.93 25.61 -21.46
CA MET A 183 -5.97 24.64 -21.11
C MET A 183 -5.58 23.20 -21.49
N ARG A 184 -4.95 23.03 -22.67
CA ARG A 184 -4.52 21.71 -23.17
C ARG A 184 -3.41 21.08 -22.32
N THR A 185 -2.51 21.90 -21.78
CA THR A 185 -1.42 21.42 -20.90
C THR A 185 -1.90 21.13 -19.48
N GLU A 186 -2.94 21.82 -18.99
CA GLU A 186 -3.61 21.45 -17.73
C GLU A 186 -4.39 20.13 -17.85
N ASP A 187 -5.11 19.90 -18.95
CA ASP A 187 -5.81 18.62 -19.17
C ASP A 187 -4.83 17.45 -19.36
N GLN A 188 -3.68 17.67 -20.02
CA GLN A 188 -2.60 16.67 -20.05
C GLN A 188 -2.03 16.39 -18.66
N ARG A 189 -1.76 17.41 -17.84
CA ARG A 189 -1.31 17.24 -16.44
C ARG A 189 -2.35 16.49 -15.59
N ARG A 190 -3.64 16.80 -15.75
CA ARG A 190 -4.75 16.12 -15.08
C ARG A 190 -4.80 14.63 -15.45
N ASN A 191 -4.61 14.31 -16.74
CA ASN A 191 -4.55 12.94 -17.22
C ASN A 191 -3.33 12.18 -16.66
N VAL A 192 -2.13 12.78 -16.68
CA VAL A 192 -0.92 12.19 -16.06
C VAL A 192 -1.12 11.94 -14.56
N LEU A 193 -1.68 12.90 -13.81
CA LEU A 193 -2.00 12.72 -12.39
C LEU A 193 -3.02 11.59 -12.16
N GLN A 194 -4.05 11.48 -13.00
CA GLN A 194 -5.04 10.40 -12.92
C GLN A 194 -4.42 9.03 -13.25
N MET A 195 -3.50 8.94 -14.21
CA MET A 195 -2.75 7.71 -14.50
C MET A 195 -1.81 7.34 -13.35
N LEU A 196 -1.16 8.31 -12.70
CA LEU A 196 -0.34 8.07 -11.51
C LEU A 196 -1.18 7.61 -10.31
N GLU A 197 -2.33 8.24 -10.05
CA GLU A 197 -3.27 7.81 -9.00
C GLU A 197 -3.78 6.38 -9.26
N GLN A 198 -4.11 6.05 -10.52
CA GLN A 198 -4.49 4.70 -10.92
C GLN A 198 -3.33 3.70 -10.81
N SER A 199 -2.09 4.11 -11.11
CA SER A 199 -0.89 3.29 -10.96
C SER A 199 -0.66 2.94 -9.48
N ILE A 200 -0.62 3.95 -8.61
CA ILE A 200 -0.46 3.80 -7.15
C ILE A 200 -1.58 2.92 -6.57
N ALA A 201 -2.84 3.11 -7.01
CA ALA A 201 -3.95 2.26 -6.58
C ALA A 201 -3.77 0.78 -7.02
N SER A 202 -3.20 0.53 -8.20
CA SER A 202 -2.90 -0.83 -8.69
C SER A 202 -1.68 -1.46 -7.99
N GLU A 203 -0.70 -0.64 -7.63
CA GLU A 203 0.51 -1.03 -6.89
C GLU A 203 0.17 -1.44 -5.46
N LEU A 204 -0.67 -0.67 -4.76
CA LEU A 204 -1.16 -1.02 -3.42
C LEU A 204 -2.03 -2.30 -3.41
N ASP A 205 -2.83 -2.54 -4.45
CA ASP A 205 -3.56 -3.79 -4.62
C ASP A 205 -2.63 -4.98 -4.94
N LEU A 206 -1.54 -4.75 -5.68
CA LEU A 206 -0.51 -5.76 -5.94
C LEU A 206 0.32 -6.08 -4.69
N GLU A 207 0.76 -5.07 -3.93
CA GLU A 207 1.47 -5.26 -2.66
C GLU A 207 0.58 -6.00 -1.65
N LYS A 208 -0.70 -5.62 -1.56
CA LYS A 208 -1.68 -6.35 -0.76
C LYS A 208 -1.74 -7.82 -1.16
N LYS A 209 -1.87 -8.14 -2.46
CA LYS A 209 -1.87 -9.53 -2.96
C LYS A 209 -0.56 -10.27 -2.70
N LEU A 210 0.58 -9.58 -2.74
CA LEU A 210 1.88 -10.12 -2.36
C LEU A 210 1.96 -10.41 -0.84
N SER A 211 1.34 -9.58 0.00
CA SER A 211 1.24 -9.81 1.45
C SER A 211 0.33 -11.00 1.78
N GLU A 212 -0.82 -11.12 1.10
CA GLU A 212 -1.75 -12.27 1.22
C GLU A 212 -1.05 -13.56 0.75
N SER A 213 -0.36 -13.52 -0.40
CA SER A 213 0.45 -14.63 -0.92
C SER A 213 1.56 -15.05 0.05
N ARG A 214 2.30 -14.09 0.63
CA ARG A 214 3.34 -14.34 1.64
C ARG A 214 2.77 -15.01 2.89
N CYS A 215 1.59 -14.60 3.34
CA CYS A 215 0.88 -15.24 4.45
C CYS A 215 0.50 -16.69 4.12
N ILE A 216 -0.03 -16.95 2.92
CA ILE A 216 -0.38 -18.31 2.45
C ILE A 216 0.87 -19.20 2.33
N ILE A 217 2.00 -18.65 1.87
CA ILE A 217 3.28 -19.37 1.77
C ILE A 217 3.80 -19.79 3.15
N GLU A 218 3.78 -18.90 4.14
CA GLU A 218 4.17 -19.26 5.52
C GLU A 218 3.19 -20.24 6.18
N GLU A 219 1.88 -20.15 5.89
CA GLU A 219 0.89 -21.15 6.34
C GLU A 219 1.15 -22.54 5.73
N LEU A 220 1.44 -22.60 4.42
CA LEU A 220 1.79 -23.83 3.72
C LEU A 220 3.10 -24.43 4.20
N LYS A 221 4.10 -23.60 4.50
CA LYS A 221 5.41 -23.97 5.05
C LYS A 221 5.27 -24.53 6.48
N LEU A 222 4.43 -23.93 7.32
CA LEU A 222 4.09 -24.45 8.65
C LEU A 222 3.34 -25.80 8.56
N LYS A 223 2.38 -25.92 7.62
CA LYS A 223 1.68 -27.18 7.34
C LYS A 223 2.61 -28.28 6.83
N LEU A 224 3.56 -27.95 5.95
CA LEU A 224 4.55 -28.88 5.45
C LEU A 224 5.46 -29.39 6.58
N HIS A 225 6.04 -28.49 7.39
CA HIS A 225 6.85 -28.86 8.55
C HIS A 225 6.06 -29.72 9.54
N HIS A 226 4.78 -29.40 9.79
CA HIS A 226 3.93 -30.23 10.64
C HIS A 226 3.77 -31.64 10.07
N HIS A 227 3.53 -31.77 8.76
CA HIS A 227 3.33 -33.06 8.10
C HIS A 227 4.62 -33.88 7.97
N ASP A 228 5.78 -33.26 7.77
CA ASP A 228 7.08 -33.93 7.84
C ASP A 228 7.37 -34.45 9.26
N GLN A 229 6.94 -33.72 10.30
CA GLN A 229 7.02 -34.18 11.69
C GLN A 229 6.04 -35.33 11.99
N GLU A 230 4.80 -35.26 11.48
CA GLU A 230 3.85 -36.40 11.54
C GLU A 230 4.42 -37.64 10.85
N LYS A 231 5.01 -37.46 9.66
CA LYS A 231 5.68 -38.52 8.91
C LYS A 231 6.80 -39.15 9.72
N TYR A 232 7.68 -38.34 10.35
CA TYR A 232 8.77 -38.86 11.17
C TYR A 232 8.26 -39.72 12.34
N PHE A 233 7.26 -39.25 13.09
CA PHE A 233 6.65 -40.03 14.17
C PHE A 233 5.96 -41.31 13.66
N LEU A 234 5.34 -41.27 12.47
CA LEU A 234 4.72 -42.45 11.85
C LEU A 234 5.77 -43.45 11.36
N GLU A 235 6.88 -42.98 10.81
CA GLU A 235 8.01 -43.78 10.32
C GLU A 235 8.70 -44.51 11.49
N GLU A 236 9.02 -43.80 12.58
CA GLU A 236 9.52 -44.40 13.84
C GLU A 236 8.50 -45.40 14.44
N SER A 237 7.21 -45.06 14.45
CA SER A 237 6.15 -45.94 14.95
C SER A 237 6.02 -47.23 14.14
N ILE A 238 6.14 -47.15 12.81
CA ILE A 238 6.11 -48.29 11.90
C ILE A 238 7.38 -49.14 12.06
N GLU A 239 8.57 -48.55 12.13
CA GLU A 239 9.81 -49.31 12.37
C GLU A 239 9.77 -50.03 13.72
N SER A 240 9.33 -49.33 14.78
CA SER A 240 9.15 -49.89 16.12
C SER A 240 8.13 -51.04 16.13
N LEU A 241 7.04 -50.93 15.37
CA LEU A 241 6.03 -51.99 15.23
C LEU A 241 6.59 -53.19 14.45
N CYS A 242 7.22 -52.96 13.29
CA CYS A 242 7.83 -53.99 12.45
C CYS A 242 8.92 -54.77 13.19
N GLY A 243 9.77 -54.09 13.97
CA GLY A 243 10.77 -54.73 14.82
C GLY A 243 10.15 -55.61 15.91
N LYS A 244 9.07 -55.13 16.55
CA LYS A 244 8.30 -55.91 17.55
C LYS A 244 7.60 -57.12 16.93
N THR A 245 6.98 -56.99 15.76
CA THR A 245 6.32 -58.12 15.08
C THR A 245 7.33 -59.15 14.59
N PHE A 246 8.46 -58.72 14.02
CA PHE A 246 9.53 -59.65 13.62
C PHE A 246 10.14 -60.41 14.81
N ALA A 247 10.37 -59.72 15.93
CA ALA A 247 10.83 -60.36 17.16
C ALA A 247 9.80 -61.36 17.72
N ALA A 248 8.51 -61.02 17.68
CA ALA A 248 7.43 -61.91 18.09
C ALA A 248 7.27 -63.13 17.17
N GLU A 249 7.38 -62.96 15.85
CA GLU A 249 7.30 -64.04 14.86
C GLU A 249 8.50 -64.99 14.96
N ASN A 250 9.72 -64.46 15.10
CA ASN A 250 10.91 -65.28 15.38
C ASN A 250 10.79 -66.04 16.72
N THR A 251 10.22 -65.41 17.75
CA THR A 251 9.93 -66.09 19.03
C THR A 251 8.88 -67.19 18.84
N SER A 252 7.86 -66.96 18.01
CA SER A 252 6.84 -67.95 17.66
C SER A 252 7.42 -69.14 16.90
N GLU A 253 8.35 -68.92 15.97
CA GLU A 253 9.02 -70.00 15.21
C GLU A 253 9.93 -70.85 16.12
N VAL A 254 10.66 -70.22 17.07
CA VAL A 254 11.43 -70.95 18.09
C VAL A 254 10.52 -71.76 19.02
N LEU A 255 9.36 -71.22 19.42
CA LEU A 255 8.35 -71.95 20.19
C LEU A 255 7.69 -73.07 19.39
N LEU A 256 7.48 -72.90 18.08
CA LEU A 256 6.96 -73.93 17.19
C LEU A 256 7.97 -75.06 17.00
N GLY A 257 9.25 -74.74 16.80
CA GLY A 257 10.34 -75.70 16.69
C GLY A 257 10.52 -76.53 17.97
N THR A 258 10.56 -75.89 19.13
CA THR A 258 10.67 -76.58 20.43
C THR A 258 9.41 -77.38 20.79
N SER A 259 8.22 -76.88 20.45
CA SER A 259 6.95 -77.62 20.57
C SER A 259 6.96 -78.88 19.70
N LYS A 260 7.43 -78.78 18.45
CA LYS A 260 7.56 -79.92 17.54
C LYS A 260 8.57 -80.95 18.07
N GLU A 261 9.75 -80.51 18.51
CA GLU A 261 10.75 -81.39 19.13
C GLU A 261 10.20 -82.10 20.38
N LEU A 262 9.38 -81.42 21.18
CA LEU A 262 8.70 -82.00 22.34
C LEU A 262 7.65 -83.04 21.94
N VAL A 263 6.89 -82.81 20.86
CA VAL A 263 5.92 -83.77 20.30
C VAL A 263 6.63 -85.00 19.71
N ASP A 264 7.76 -84.82 19.02
CA ASP A 264 8.56 -85.92 18.48
C ASP A 264 9.16 -86.77 19.62
N LYS A 265 9.65 -86.13 20.69
CA LYS A 265 10.10 -86.80 21.93
C LYS A 265 8.95 -87.53 22.64
N PHE A 266 7.79 -86.90 22.78
CA PHE A 266 6.62 -87.52 23.41
C PHE A 266 6.15 -88.75 22.63
N SER A 267 6.04 -88.64 21.30
CA SER A 267 5.67 -89.75 20.41
C SER A 267 6.66 -90.92 20.51
N THR A 268 7.95 -90.61 20.64
CA THR A 268 9.01 -91.60 20.88
C THR A 268 8.82 -92.31 22.22
N ILE A 269 8.60 -91.56 23.31
CA ILE A 269 8.35 -92.10 24.66
C ILE A 269 7.07 -92.95 24.68
N GLU A 270 5.98 -92.49 24.06
CA GLU A 270 4.73 -93.26 23.94
C GLU A 270 4.96 -94.58 23.19
N SER A 271 5.76 -94.59 22.12
CA SER A 271 6.10 -95.82 21.39
C SER A 271 6.89 -96.80 22.27
N HIS A 272 7.84 -96.32 23.09
CA HIS A 272 8.60 -97.14 24.03
C HIS A 272 7.73 -97.66 25.18
N LEU A 273 6.82 -96.84 25.71
CA LEU A 273 5.88 -97.23 26.76
C LEU A 273 4.90 -98.30 26.25
N ASN A 274 4.38 -98.14 25.04
CA ASN A 274 3.56 -99.13 24.36
C ASN A 274 4.33 -100.45 24.14
N ALA A 275 5.58 -100.38 23.65
CA ALA A 275 6.44 -101.55 23.51
C ALA A 275 6.83 -102.19 24.85
N SER A 276 6.84 -101.43 25.96
CA SER A 276 6.99 -101.97 27.31
C SER A 276 5.74 -102.70 27.78
N ARG A 277 4.57 -102.06 27.69
CA ARG A 277 3.25 -102.62 28.04
C ARG A 277 2.94 -103.91 27.27
N CYS A 278 3.34 -104.02 26.00
CA CYS A 278 3.20 -105.26 25.23
C CYS A 278 4.11 -106.39 25.75
N ARG A 279 5.35 -106.07 26.20
CA ARG A 279 6.27 -107.06 26.81
C ARG A 279 5.81 -107.46 28.22
N GLU A 280 5.28 -106.51 28.98
CA GLU A 280 4.67 -106.72 30.29
C GLU A 280 3.47 -107.67 30.19
N SER A 281 2.53 -107.42 29.28
CA SER A 281 1.37 -108.29 29.06
C SER A 281 1.75 -109.69 28.54
N ASP A 282 2.79 -109.80 27.69
CA ASP A 282 3.38 -111.07 27.28
C ASP A 282 3.98 -111.84 28.49
N LEU A 283 4.70 -111.15 29.38
CA LEU A 283 5.23 -111.73 30.63
C LEU A 283 4.12 -112.12 31.62
N GLU A 284 3.08 -111.31 31.80
CA GLU A 284 1.89 -111.67 32.59
C GLU A 284 1.22 -112.94 32.05
N SER A 285 1.06 -113.04 30.72
CA SER A 285 0.44 -114.23 30.10
C SER A 285 1.26 -115.50 30.35
N LYS A 286 2.60 -115.39 30.28
CA LYS A 286 3.54 -116.48 30.58
C LYS A 286 3.57 -116.83 32.06
N LEU A 287 3.46 -115.83 32.94
CA LEU A 287 3.36 -116.04 34.39
C LEU A 287 2.06 -116.78 34.73
N GLY A 288 0.93 -116.35 34.17
CA GLY A 288 -0.36 -117.03 34.29
C GLY A 288 -0.35 -118.46 33.76
N GLU A 289 0.30 -118.72 32.61
CA GLU A 289 0.48 -120.08 32.11
C GLU A 289 1.37 -120.93 33.05
N SER A 290 2.43 -120.36 33.60
CA SER A 290 3.32 -121.05 34.55
C SER A 290 2.62 -121.37 35.88
N LEU A 291 1.73 -120.49 36.35
CA LEU A 291 0.88 -120.68 37.53
C LEU A 291 -0.12 -121.83 37.29
N MET A 292 -0.76 -121.86 36.13
CA MET A 292 -1.65 -122.96 35.72
C MET A 292 -0.89 -124.30 35.67
N ARG A 293 0.33 -124.32 35.10
CA ARG A 293 1.20 -125.51 35.10
C ARG A 293 1.59 -125.94 36.52
N LEU A 294 1.94 -125.02 37.42
CA LEU A 294 2.25 -125.31 38.83
C LEU A 294 1.06 -125.91 39.57
N SER A 295 -0.14 -125.33 39.43
CA SER A 295 -1.36 -125.88 40.06
C SER A 295 -1.69 -127.29 39.55
N SER A 296 -1.45 -127.57 38.27
CA SER A 296 -1.61 -128.92 37.71
C SER A 296 -0.58 -129.93 38.24
N LEU A 297 0.65 -129.48 38.57
CA LEU A 297 1.65 -130.32 39.22
C LEU A 297 1.31 -130.58 40.70
N GLN A 298 0.75 -129.60 41.40
CA GLN A 298 0.35 -129.76 42.81
C GLN A 298 -0.76 -130.82 42.97
N VAL A 299 -1.77 -130.82 42.09
CA VAL A 299 -2.82 -131.86 42.03
C VAL A 299 -2.26 -133.26 41.72
N ASN A 300 -1.10 -133.36 41.07
CA ASN A 300 -0.40 -134.63 40.86
C ASN A 300 0.46 -135.05 42.08
N ALA A 301 1.02 -134.08 42.82
CA ALA A 301 1.82 -134.33 44.02
C ALA A 301 0.97 -134.91 45.18
N GLU A 302 -0.26 -134.42 45.36
CA GLU A 302 -1.23 -134.93 46.35
C GLU A 302 -1.63 -136.40 46.12
N LYS A 303 -1.21 -137.03 45.02
CA LYS A 303 -1.65 -138.36 44.58
C LYS A 303 -0.62 -139.48 44.73
N ILE A 304 0.57 -139.19 45.28
CA ILE A 304 1.70 -140.14 45.33
C ILE A 304 2.20 -140.41 46.77
N GLN A 305 1.70 -139.71 47.79
CA GLN A 305 2.26 -139.74 49.15
C GLN A 305 1.40 -140.50 50.18
N GLU A 306 1.00 -141.74 49.86
CA GLU A 306 0.32 -142.63 50.82
C GLU A 306 0.92 -144.07 50.79
N GLY A 307 1.46 -144.52 51.92
CA GLY A 307 2.20 -145.79 52.07
C GLY A 307 3.72 -145.68 51.80
N SER A 308 4.62 -146.31 52.57
CA SER A 308 4.46 -147.23 53.71
C SER A 308 5.64 -147.08 54.71
N GLN A 309 5.54 -147.72 55.89
CA GLN A 309 6.44 -147.55 57.04
C GLN A 309 6.64 -148.89 57.81
N HIS A 310 7.63 -148.97 58.73
CA HIS A 310 7.93 -150.13 59.63
C HIS A 310 8.49 -151.40 58.91
N SER A 311 9.13 -152.43 59.52
CA SER A 311 9.94 -152.67 60.76
C SER A 311 10.50 -154.12 60.72
N GLY A 312 11.59 -154.58 61.37
CA GLY A 312 12.63 -153.90 62.18
C GLY A 312 13.05 -154.67 63.47
N GLY A 313 14.04 -155.57 63.44
CA GLY A 313 14.60 -156.22 64.66
C GLY A 313 15.68 -157.32 64.47
N THR A 314 16.65 -157.38 65.40
CA THR A 314 17.39 -158.53 66.01
C THR A 314 17.66 -159.84 65.21
N GLU A 315 18.83 -160.52 65.27
CA GLU A 315 20.06 -160.35 66.10
C GLU A 315 21.30 -161.15 65.60
N THR A 316 22.49 -160.84 66.15
CA THR A 316 23.67 -161.72 66.39
C THR A 316 24.50 -162.31 65.22
N HIS A 317 25.57 -161.57 64.87
CA HIS A 317 26.84 -161.94 64.20
C HIS A 317 26.85 -162.52 62.75
N PRO A 318 27.89 -162.24 61.92
CA PRO A 318 29.01 -161.30 62.10
C PRO A 318 29.02 -160.13 61.08
N SER A 319 29.64 -159.00 61.46
CA SER A 319 30.23 -157.98 60.56
C SER A 319 29.38 -157.37 59.41
N PRO A 320 28.43 -156.47 59.71
CA PRO A 320 27.88 -155.52 58.73
C PRO A 320 28.09 -154.02 59.10
N GLU A 321 28.71 -153.72 60.25
CA GLU A 321 28.81 -152.33 60.74
C GLU A 321 29.75 -151.45 59.90
N SER A 322 30.80 -152.02 59.32
CA SER A 322 31.76 -151.28 58.49
C SER A 322 31.15 -150.78 57.19
N SER A 323 30.28 -151.54 56.52
CA SER A 323 29.54 -151.06 55.34
C SER A 323 28.46 -150.07 55.71
N SER A 324 27.72 -150.28 56.81
CA SER A 324 26.75 -149.31 57.32
C SER A 324 27.40 -147.95 57.66
N LEU A 325 28.59 -147.97 58.28
CA LEU A 325 29.39 -146.77 58.51
C LEU A 325 29.94 -146.18 57.20
N GLN A 326 30.41 -147.01 56.26
CA GLN A 326 30.93 -146.52 54.97
C GLN A 326 29.84 -145.85 54.12
N ASP A 327 28.61 -146.35 54.14
CA ASP A 327 27.49 -145.74 53.43
C ASP A 327 26.96 -144.49 54.15
N LYS A 328 26.98 -144.45 55.49
CA LYS A 328 26.78 -143.20 56.25
C LYS A 328 27.87 -142.17 55.96
N VAL A 329 29.13 -142.58 55.80
CA VAL A 329 30.24 -141.68 55.41
C VAL A 329 30.04 -141.17 53.99
N LYS A 330 29.61 -142.00 53.02
CA LYS A 330 29.26 -141.54 51.67
C LYS A 330 28.10 -140.53 51.68
N GLU A 331 27.07 -140.76 52.47
CA GLU A 331 25.93 -139.83 52.58
C GLU A 331 26.32 -138.54 53.30
N LEU A 332 27.17 -138.60 54.34
CA LEU A 332 27.74 -137.41 54.98
C LEU A 332 28.71 -136.66 54.09
N GLU A 333 29.53 -137.33 53.27
CA GLU A 333 30.34 -136.68 52.23
C GLU A 333 29.48 -136.04 51.15
N LYS A 334 28.35 -136.67 50.79
CA LYS A 334 27.37 -136.11 49.85
C LYS A 334 26.68 -134.89 50.42
N GLN A 335 26.25 -134.94 51.68
CA GLN A 335 25.72 -133.78 52.41
C GLN A 335 26.77 -132.69 52.61
N LEU A 336 28.04 -133.04 52.80
CA LEU A 336 29.14 -132.08 52.86
C LEU A 336 29.36 -131.42 51.50
N ARG A 337 29.46 -132.18 50.40
CA ARG A 337 29.58 -131.63 49.03
C ARG A 337 28.37 -130.78 48.62
N GLU A 338 27.17 -131.18 49.04
CA GLU A 338 25.94 -130.40 48.86
C GLU A 338 25.98 -129.10 49.67
N SER A 339 26.32 -129.16 50.96
CA SER A 339 26.45 -127.98 51.83
C SER A 339 27.56 -127.04 51.40
N ASP A 340 28.67 -127.55 50.88
CA ASP A 340 29.80 -126.77 50.36
C ASP A 340 29.43 -126.11 49.03
N SER A 341 28.65 -126.80 48.18
CA SER A 341 28.06 -126.22 46.96
C SER A 341 27.04 -125.11 47.30
N GLN A 342 26.19 -125.32 48.32
CA GLN A 342 25.25 -124.32 48.81
C GLN A 342 25.98 -123.14 49.48
N LEU A 343 27.08 -123.37 50.20
CA LEU A 343 27.93 -122.31 50.76
C LEU A 343 28.60 -121.49 49.65
N HIS A 344 29.11 -122.13 48.60
CA HIS A 344 29.65 -121.44 47.44
C HIS A 344 28.59 -120.61 46.70
N LEU A 345 27.37 -121.13 46.54
CA LEU A 345 26.27 -120.42 45.89
C LEU A 345 25.73 -119.26 46.75
N ALA A 346 25.64 -119.44 48.07
CA ALA A 346 25.30 -118.38 49.01
C ALA A 346 26.40 -117.30 49.08
N LYS A 347 27.68 -117.68 48.98
CA LYS A 347 28.80 -116.74 48.90
C LYS A 347 28.74 -115.92 47.61
N ALA A 348 28.52 -116.55 46.46
CA ALA A 348 28.32 -115.85 45.19
C ALA A 348 27.11 -114.89 45.27
N SER A 349 25.99 -115.32 45.86
CA SER A 349 24.81 -114.48 46.08
C SER A 349 25.05 -113.32 47.04
N ALA A 350 25.95 -113.46 48.01
CA ALA A 350 26.34 -112.38 48.92
C ALA A 350 27.32 -111.41 48.26
N GLU A 351 28.22 -111.90 47.40
CA GLU A 351 29.13 -111.08 46.61
C GLU A 351 28.35 -110.23 45.58
N THR A 352 27.34 -110.78 44.90
CA THR A 352 26.45 -109.98 44.04
C THR A 352 25.60 -108.98 44.82
N PHE A 353 25.04 -109.35 45.98
CA PHE A 353 24.31 -108.40 46.84
C PHE A 353 25.20 -107.26 47.33
N GLN A 354 26.46 -107.53 47.64
CA GLN A 354 27.42 -106.51 48.06
C GLN A 354 27.77 -105.56 46.92
N GLU A 355 27.87 -106.06 45.69
CA GLU A 355 28.15 -105.26 44.50
C GLU A 355 26.93 -104.41 44.09
N GLU A 356 25.70 -104.95 44.15
CA GLU A 356 24.45 -104.20 44.01
C GLU A 356 24.32 -103.10 45.08
N GLN A 357 24.66 -103.40 46.35
CA GLN A 357 24.66 -102.41 47.42
C GLN A 357 25.67 -101.28 47.17
N ASN A 358 26.84 -101.60 46.63
CA ASN A 358 27.86 -100.59 46.28
C ASN A 358 27.40 -99.70 45.11
N VAL A 359 26.70 -100.26 44.11
CA VAL A 359 26.10 -99.49 43.01
C VAL A 359 25.02 -98.55 43.53
N LEU A 360 24.10 -99.04 44.38
CA LEU A 360 23.08 -98.21 45.03
C LEU A 360 23.70 -97.09 45.87
N HIS A 361 24.78 -97.35 46.60
CA HIS A 361 25.45 -96.32 47.40
C HIS A 361 26.15 -95.26 46.53
N ALA A 362 26.65 -95.63 45.36
CA ALA A 362 27.17 -94.67 44.38
C ALA A 362 26.04 -93.82 43.76
N GLU A 363 24.90 -94.43 43.44
CA GLU A 363 23.72 -93.73 42.88
C GLU A 363 23.06 -92.78 43.90
N ILE A 364 23.02 -93.16 45.18
CA ILE A 364 22.63 -92.24 46.27
C ILE A 364 23.59 -91.05 46.31
N SER A 365 24.91 -91.28 46.22
CA SER A 365 25.89 -90.19 46.28
C SER A 365 25.84 -89.26 45.06
N THR A 366 25.54 -89.75 43.86
CA THR A 366 25.31 -88.86 42.70
C THR A 366 24.03 -88.04 42.86
N LEU A 367 22.95 -88.62 43.40
CA LEU A 367 21.71 -87.90 43.73
C LEU A 367 21.93 -86.83 44.82
N GLU A 368 22.71 -87.10 45.86
CA GLU A 368 23.08 -86.10 46.89
C GLU A 368 23.81 -84.89 46.28
N ASN A 369 24.79 -85.13 45.40
CA ASN A 369 25.50 -84.05 44.69
C ASN A 369 24.58 -83.24 43.75
N ILE A 370 23.63 -83.91 43.08
CA ILE A 370 22.60 -83.24 42.27
C ILE A 370 21.70 -82.37 43.17
N ILE A 371 21.27 -82.86 44.33
CA ILE A 371 20.40 -82.12 45.26
C ILE A 371 21.10 -80.86 45.78
N GLU A 372 22.38 -80.94 46.16
CA GLU A 372 23.11 -79.77 46.67
C GLU A 372 23.36 -78.73 45.56
N SER A 373 23.71 -79.16 44.34
CA SER A 373 23.80 -78.22 43.20
C SER A 373 22.45 -77.57 42.85
N LEU A 374 21.34 -78.33 42.91
CA LEU A 374 20.00 -77.79 42.68
C LEU A 374 19.59 -76.76 43.75
N LYS A 375 20.02 -76.97 45.00
CA LYS A 375 19.81 -76.05 46.13
C LYS A 375 20.62 -74.76 45.99
N ASP A 376 21.86 -74.83 45.50
CA ASP A 376 22.62 -73.64 45.09
C ASP A 376 21.93 -72.92 43.91
N ASP A 377 21.40 -73.65 42.93
CA ASP A 377 20.70 -73.07 41.77
C ASP A 377 19.40 -72.35 42.17
N VAL A 378 18.62 -72.94 43.08
CA VAL A 378 17.44 -72.29 43.70
C VAL A 378 17.86 -71.02 44.44
N SER A 379 18.94 -71.05 45.23
CA SER A 379 19.45 -69.88 45.95
C SER A 379 19.89 -68.75 44.99
N ARG A 380 20.47 -69.10 43.83
CA ARG A 380 20.81 -68.15 42.75
C ARG A 380 19.61 -67.71 41.90
N ALA A 381 18.48 -68.40 41.98
CA ALA A 381 17.22 -67.99 41.35
C ALA A 381 16.42 -67.05 42.26
N GLU A 382 16.29 -67.38 43.55
CA GLU A 382 15.61 -66.56 44.56
C GLU A 382 16.22 -65.16 44.68
N SER A 383 17.55 -65.08 44.80
CA SER A 383 18.27 -63.80 44.85
C SER A 383 18.12 -62.96 43.58
N ARG A 384 17.91 -63.58 42.41
CA ARG A 384 17.53 -62.86 41.17
C ARG A 384 16.08 -62.38 41.19
N ALA A 385 15.16 -63.20 41.69
CA ALA A 385 13.74 -62.83 41.82
C ALA A 385 13.58 -61.62 42.76
N GLN A 386 14.22 -61.65 43.93
CA GLN A 386 14.25 -60.52 44.86
C GLN A 386 14.88 -59.25 44.24
N ASN A 387 15.93 -59.38 43.42
CA ASN A 387 16.50 -58.22 42.71
C ASN A 387 15.56 -57.67 41.63
N ALA A 388 14.82 -58.53 40.93
CA ALA A 388 13.81 -58.12 39.95
C ALA A 388 12.62 -57.44 40.63
N GLU A 389 12.14 -57.96 41.76
CA GLU A 389 11.07 -57.35 42.57
C GLU A 389 11.45 -55.94 43.05
N LEU A 390 12.66 -55.75 43.60
CA LEU A 390 13.18 -54.44 43.98
C LEU A 390 13.24 -53.46 42.80
N ARG A 391 13.66 -53.92 41.60
CA ARG A 391 13.63 -53.10 40.38
C ARG A 391 12.21 -52.76 39.94
N CYS A 392 11.26 -53.68 40.06
CA CYS A 392 9.85 -53.42 39.77
C CYS A 392 9.26 -52.38 40.74
N MET A 393 9.63 -52.41 42.03
CA MET A 393 9.25 -51.37 42.98
C MET A 393 9.81 -50.00 42.58
N GLN A 394 11.12 -49.91 42.29
CA GLN A 394 11.78 -48.68 41.85
C GLN A 394 11.18 -48.11 40.55
N LEU A 395 10.88 -48.98 39.58
CA LEU A 395 10.23 -48.58 38.32
C LEU A 395 8.78 -48.12 38.52
N THR A 396 8.10 -48.63 39.55
CA THR A 396 6.75 -48.19 39.93
C THR A 396 6.79 -46.83 40.61
N GLU A 397 7.74 -46.61 41.51
CA GLU A 397 7.98 -45.33 42.19
C GLU A 397 8.31 -44.22 41.18
N ALA A 398 9.25 -44.47 40.25
CA ALA A 398 9.57 -43.55 39.15
C ALA A 398 8.37 -43.29 38.21
N ASN A 399 7.50 -44.27 37.95
CA ASN A 399 6.27 -44.05 37.18
C ASN A 399 5.29 -43.10 37.90
N ILE A 400 5.19 -43.22 39.23
CA ILE A 400 4.32 -42.34 40.04
C ILE A 400 4.85 -40.91 40.03
N GLU A 401 6.17 -40.73 40.14
CA GLU A 401 6.84 -39.43 40.08
C GLU A 401 6.68 -38.77 38.71
N LEU A 402 7.03 -39.46 37.62
CA LEU A 402 6.87 -38.97 36.24
C LEU A 402 5.41 -38.65 35.89
N ASN A 403 4.45 -39.44 36.38
CA ASN A 403 3.03 -39.13 36.23
C ASN A 403 2.61 -37.90 37.05
N GLY A 404 3.24 -37.65 38.21
CA GLY A 404 3.08 -36.40 38.96
C GLY A 404 3.57 -35.18 38.17
N GLU A 405 4.79 -35.25 37.62
CA GLU A 405 5.36 -34.21 36.76
C GLU A 405 4.51 -33.95 35.52
N LEU A 406 4.06 -35.01 34.83
CA LEU A 406 3.20 -34.92 33.65
C LEU A 406 1.88 -34.20 33.95
N ASN A 407 1.27 -34.45 35.12
CA ASN A 407 0.05 -33.76 35.52
C ASN A 407 0.30 -32.29 35.88
N SER A 408 1.45 -31.96 36.50
CA SER A 408 1.88 -30.59 36.77
C SER A 408 2.14 -29.79 35.48
N LEU A 409 2.86 -30.38 34.52
CA LEU A 409 3.12 -29.80 33.21
C LEU A 409 1.81 -29.58 32.43
N LYS A 410 0.86 -30.52 32.54
CA LYS A 410 -0.46 -30.44 31.92
C LYS A 410 -1.33 -29.33 32.54
N SER A 411 -1.32 -29.13 33.85
CA SER A 411 -2.05 -28.02 34.47
C SER A 411 -1.43 -26.66 34.09
N HIS A 412 -0.11 -26.53 34.15
CA HIS A 412 0.58 -25.31 33.73
C HIS A 412 0.38 -24.99 32.24
N GLY A 413 0.39 -26.02 31.38
CA GLY A 413 0.04 -25.88 29.96
C GLY A 413 -1.39 -25.39 29.74
N SER A 414 -2.35 -25.92 30.51
CA SER A 414 -3.75 -25.48 30.46
C SER A 414 -3.94 -24.04 30.96
N GLU A 415 -3.25 -23.65 32.03
CA GLU A 415 -3.28 -22.27 32.54
C GLU A 415 -2.68 -21.29 31.53
N LYS A 416 -1.52 -21.61 30.95
CA LYS A 416 -0.87 -20.81 29.88
C LYS A 416 -1.78 -20.68 28.66
N ALA A 417 -2.46 -21.76 28.24
CA ALA A 417 -3.44 -21.70 27.16
C ALA A 417 -4.60 -20.76 27.49
N SER A 418 -5.18 -20.85 28.70
CA SER A 418 -6.27 -19.94 29.13
C SER A 418 -5.85 -18.47 29.23
N LEU A 419 -4.58 -18.20 29.55
CA LEU A 419 -4.01 -16.85 29.59
C LEU A 419 -3.82 -16.29 28.19
N LEU A 420 -3.33 -17.10 27.25
CA LEU A 420 -3.19 -16.72 25.83
C LEU A 420 -4.57 -16.51 25.18
N GLU A 421 -5.55 -17.38 25.44
CA GLU A 421 -6.93 -17.21 24.96
C GLU A 421 -7.56 -15.91 25.48
N ARG A 422 -7.32 -15.57 26.76
CA ARG A 422 -7.77 -14.29 27.34
C ARG A 422 -7.11 -13.09 26.67
N LYS A 423 -5.79 -13.11 26.49
CA LYS A 423 -5.05 -12.05 25.78
C LYS A 423 -5.48 -11.90 24.32
N LEU A 424 -5.78 -13.01 23.63
CA LEU A 424 -6.28 -13.00 22.25
C LEU A 424 -7.65 -12.33 22.17
N LYS A 425 -8.57 -12.65 23.09
CA LYS A 425 -9.89 -12.01 23.18
C LYS A 425 -9.79 -10.53 23.53
N GLU A 426 -8.93 -10.16 24.48
CA GLU A 426 -8.65 -8.77 24.85
C GLU A 426 -8.10 -7.97 23.67
N SER A 427 -7.06 -8.48 22.99
CA SER A 427 -6.48 -7.89 21.78
C SER A 427 -7.51 -7.72 20.66
N HIS A 428 -8.35 -8.72 20.42
CA HIS A 428 -9.44 -8.62 19.43
C HIS A 428 -10.46 -7.52 19.79
N THR A 429 -10.83 -7.38 21.07
CA THR A 429 -11.70 -6.26 21.50
C THR A 429 -11.05 -4.88 21.37
N GLN A 430 -9.73 -4.79 21.57
CA GLN A 430 -8.97 -3.55 21.32
C GLN A 430 -8.90 -3.23 19.82
N LEU A 431 -8.75 -4.24 18.96
CA LEU A 431 -8.75 -4.09 17.50
C LEU A 431 -10.11 -3.59 16.97
N GLU A 432 -11.23 -4.19 17.39
CA GLU A 432 -12.56 -3.72 16.96
C GLU A 432 -12.87 -2.31 17.50
N HIS A 433 -12.39 -1.95 18.70
CA HIS A 433 -12.48 -0.57 19.20
C HIS A 433 -11.64 0.41 18.36
N ALA A 434 -10.39 0.05 18.02
CA ALA A 434 -9.53 0.86 17.18
C ALA A 434 -10.12 1.07 15.78
N LYS A 435 -10.70 0.01 15.20
CA LYS A 435 -11.43 0.05 13.93
C LYS A 435 -12.67 0.93 13.98
N ALA A 436 -13.53 0.77 14.99
CA ALA A 436 -14.70 1.65 15.17
C ALA A 436 -14.29 3.13 15.37
N SER A 437 -13.14 3.39 16.01
CA SER A 437 -12.57 4.74 16.12
C SER A 437 -12.02 5.25 14.79
N LEU A 438 -11.48 4.39 13.92
CA LEU A 438 -11.04 4.73 12.57
C LEU A 438 -12.25 5.05 11.69
N ASP A 439 -13.27 4.19 11.67
CA ASP A 439 -14.51 4.40 10.92
C ASP A 439 -15.17 5.76 11.29
N ALA A 440 -15.22 6.10 12.58
CA ALA A 440 -15.72 7.39 13.06
C ALA A 440 -14.88 8.61 12.62
N THR A 441 -13.55 8.46 12.52
CA THR A 441 -12.68 9.55 12.03
C THR A 441 -12.73 9.69 10.50
N VAL A 442 -12.97 8.61 9.77
CA VAL A 442 -13.25 8.64 8.33
C VAL A 442 -14.60 9.31 8.04
N GLU A 443 -15.65 9.01 8.83
CA GLU A 443 -16.94 9.72 8.74
C GLU A 443 -16.77 11.22 9.03
N GLN A 444 -16.02 11.58 10.08
CA GLN A 444 -15.69 12.98 10.38
C GLN A 444 -14.92 13.65 9.23
N GLN A 445 -13.94 12.96 8.62
CA GLN A 445 -13.22 13.51 7.47
C GLN A 445 -14.13 13.70 6.24
N SER A 446 -15.06 12.78 6.00
CA SER A 446 -16.06 12.89 4.93
C SER A 446 -16.97 14.12 5.12
N MET A 447 -17.48 14.32 6.35
CA MET A 447 -18.27 15.50 6.73
C MET A 447 -17.50 16.81 6.53
N LEU A 448 -16.21 16.84 6.90
CA LEU A 448 -15.34 18.00 6.69
C LEU A 448 -15.08 18.27 5.20
N ARG A 449 -14.88 17.24 4.37
CA ARG A 449 -14.75 17.38 2.90
C ARG A 449 -16.03 17.94 2.27
N SER A 450 -17.20 17.44 2.67
CA SER A 450 -18.49 17.99 2.20
C SER A 450 -18.62 19.48 2.56
N THR A 451 -18.32 19.83 3.82
CA THR A 451 -18.37 21.22 4.30
C THR A 451 -17.37 22.12 3.55
N MET A 452 -16.21 21.59 3.16
CA MET A 452 -15.22 22.30 2.36
C MET A 452 -15.74 22.59 0.94
N SER A 453 -16.35 21.61 0.28
CA SER A 453 -16.96 21.77 -1.04
C SER A 453 -18.12 22.78 -1.03
N ASP A 454 -18.97 22.79 0.00
CA ASP A 454 -20.00 23.82 0.20
C ASP A 454 -19.39 25.24 0.33
N MET A 455 -18.25 25.37 1.00
CA MET A 455 -17.53 26.64 1.13
C MET A 455 -16.85 27.06 -0.19
N GLU A 456 -16.31 26.14 -0.97
CA GLU A 456 -15.74 26.41 -2.31
C GLU A 456 -16.82 26.94 -3.26
N HIS A 457 -17.98 26.29 -3.32
CA HIS A 457 -19.13 26.77 -4.10
C HIS A 457 -19.60 28.17 -3.65
N MET A 458 -19.60 28.45 -2.34
CA MET A 458 -19.91 29.79 -1.82
C MET A 458 -18.85 30.83 -2.23
N ILE A 459 -17.57 30.47 -2.20
CA ILE A 459 -16.46 31.32 -2.63
C ILE A 459 -16.59 31.67 -4.12
N ASP A 460 -16.95 30.72 -4.98
CA ASP A 460 -17.07 30.96 -6.42
C ASP A 460 -18.31 31.78 -6.81
N ASP A 461 -19.44 31.61 -6.13
CA ASP A 461 -20.58 32.53 -6.25
C ASP A 461 -20.21 33.95 -5.77
N LEU A 462 -19.43 34.08 -4.69
CA LEU A 462 -18.92 35.37 -4.24
C LEU A 462 -17.94 36.01 -5.23
N LYS A 463 -16.97 35.26 -5.80
CA LYS A 463 -16.11 35.74 -6.91
C LYS A 463 -16.97 36.21 -8.09
N GLY A 464 -17.95 35.41 -8.49
CA GLY A 464 -18.89 35.73 -9.57
C GLY A 464 -19.77 36.95 -9.29
N LYS A 465 -20.06 37.26 -8.02
CA LYS A 465 -20.73 38.49 -7.59
C LYS A 465 -19.79 39.70 -7.59
N VAL A 466 -18.53 39.54 -7.18
CA VAL A 466 -17.50 40.58 -7.22
C VAL A 466 -17.22 41.03 -8.66
N LEU A 467 -16.95 40.10 -9.57
CA LEU A 467 -16.75 40.42 -11.01
C LEU A 467 -17.94 41.16 -11.63
N LYS A 468 -19.18 40.79 -11.23
CA LYS A 468 -20.41 41.49 -11.65
C LYS A 468 -20.61 42.84 -10.95
N ALA A 469 -19.91 43.14 -9.87
CA ALA A 469 -19.92 44.45 -9.22
C ALA A 469 -18.84 45.36 -9.83
N GLU A 470 -17.64 44.83 -10.03
CA GLU A 470 -16.49 45.47 -10.66
C GLU A 470 -16.80 45.96 -12.09
N THR A 471 -17.30 45.09 -12.95
CA THR A 471 -17.77 45.46 -14.32
C THR A 471 -18.93 46.46 -14.33
N ARG A 472 -19.66 46.64 -13.22
CA ARG A 472 -20.65 47.73 -13.07
C ARG A 472 -20.02 49.02 -12.56
N ALA A 473 -18.98 48.94 -11.72
CA ALA A 473 -18.22 50.09 -11.27
C ALA A 473 -17.45 50.73 -12.44
N GLU A 474 -16.74 49.93 -13.24
CA GLU A 474 -16.05 50.35 -14.47
C GLU A 474 -17.02 51.01 -15.49
N ASN A 475 -18.21 50.44 -15.65
CA ASN A 475 -19.28 50.97 -16.51
C ASN A 475 -19.91 52.27 -15.94
N ALA A 476 -19.85 52.49 -14.62
CA ALA A 476 -20.22 53.75 -14.00
C ALA A 476 -19.08 54.79 -14.12
N GLU A 477 -17.83 54.38 -13.93
CA GLU A 477 -16.64 55.22 -14.05
C GLU A 477 -16.47 55.77 -15.48
N SER A 478 -16.55 54.92 -16.50
CA SER A 478 -16.53 55.32 -17.91
C SER A 478 -17.69 56.24 -18.34
N LYS A 479 -18.81 56.23 -17.60
CA LYS A 479 -19.89 57.24 -17.76
C LYS A 479 -19.58 58.54 -17.03
N CYS A 480 -18.94 58.46 -15.86
CA CYS A 480 -18.51 59.62 -15.09
C CYS A 480 -17.37 60.39 -15.79
N THR A 481 -16.43 59.71 -16.46
CA THR A 481 -15.40 60.36 -17.29
C THR A 481 -16.04 61.08 -18.47
N LEU A 482 -16.87 60.40 -19.28
CA LEU A 482 -17.59 61.01 -20.40
C LEU A 482 -18.47 62.20 -19.98
N LEU A 483 -19.11 62.13 -18.81
CA LEU A 483 -19.89 63.24 -18.24
C LEU A 483 -18.99 64.38 -17.75
N THR A 484 -17.77 64.09 -17.30
CA THR A 484 -16.77 65.09 -16.90
C THR A 484 -16.21 65.81 -18.13
N ASP A 485 -15.88 65.07 -19.20
CA ASP A 485 -15.37 65.60 -20.45
C ASP A 485 -16.38 66.52 -21.14
N THR A 486 -17.64 66.08 -21.25
CA THR A 486 -18.72 66.90 -21.83
C THR A 486 -19.08 68.11 -20.95
N ASN A 487 -18.95 68.01 -19.62
CA ASN A 487 -19.09 69.17 -18.73
C ASN A 487 -17.91 70.15 -18.84
N LEU A 488 -16.70 69.65 -19.14
CA LEU A 488 -15.54 70.50 -19.43
C LEU A 488 -15.74 71.26 -20.75
N GLU A 489 -16.13 70.58 -21.83
CA GLU A 489 -16.46 71.17 -23.13
C GLU A 489 -17.54 72.28 -23.00
N LEU A 490 -18.64 71.98 -22.30
CA LEU A 490 -19.68 72.99 -22.01
C LEU A 490 -19.17 74.16 -21.16
N SER A 491 -18.19 73.93 -20.26
CA SER A 491 -17.58 75.01 -19.47
C SER A 491 -16.68 75.91 -20.33
N GLU A 492 -15.99 75.35 -21.32
CA GLU A 492 -15.19 76.10 -22.30
C GLU A 492 -16.11 76.93 -23.21
N GLU A 493 -17.19 76.35 -23.75
CA GLU A 493 -18.21 77.09 -24.51
C GLU A 493 -18.79 78.26 -23.70
N LEU A 494 -19.17 78.02 -22.44
CA LEU A 494 -19.67 79.07 -21.55
C LEU A 494 -18.64 80.16 -21.27
N SER A 495 -17.35 79.82 -21.20
CA SER A 495 -16.26 80.80 -21.04
C SER A 495 -16.09 81.66 -22.31
N PHE A 496 -16.13 81.05 -23.48
CA PHE A 496 -16.05 81.73 -24.78
C PHE A 496 -17.25 82.65 -25.01
N LEU A 497 -18.46 82.16 -24.72
CA LEU A 497 -19.70 82.95 -24.78
C LEU A 497 -19.65 84.13 -23.81
N ARG A 498 -19.11 83.96 -22.60
CA ARG A 498 -18.93 85.04 -21.63
C ARG A 498 -17.95 86.10 -22.14
N GLY A 499 -16.78 85.72 -22.65
CA GLY A 499 -15.82 86.66 -23.23
C GLY A 499 -16.38 87.42 -24.44
N ARG A 500 -17.23 86.77 -25.24
CA ARG A 500 -17.96 87.43 -26.34
C ARG A 500 -19.01 88.43 -25.83
N VAL A 501 -19.72 88.12 -24.75
CA VAL A 501 -20.67 89.06 -24.11
C VAL A 501 -19.94 90.25 -23.50
N GLU A 502 -18.81 90.03 -22.81
CA GLU A 502 -17.96 91.09 -22.24
C GLU A 502 -17.40 92.01 -23.34
N SER A 503 -16.99 91.47 -24.49
CA SER A 503 -16.57 92.25 -25.65
C SER A 503 -17.72 93.12 -26.22
N LEU A 504 -18.93 92.57 -26.30
CA LEU A 504 -20.13 93.32 -26.72
C LEU A 504 -20.54 94.40 -25.69
N GLU A 505 -20.41 94.14 -24.40
CA GLU A 505 -20.70 95.11 -23.33
C GLU A 505 -19.69 96.27 -23.35
N ASN A 506 -18.40 95.99 -23.50
CA ASN A 506 -17.37 97.02 -23.67
C ASN A 506 -17.60 97.86 -24.94
N SER A 507 -17.95 97.22 -26.06
CA SER A 507 -18.31 97.91 -27.31
C SER A 507 -19.55 98.80 -27.15
N LEU A 508 -20.58 98.32 -26.43
CA LEU A 508 -21.77 99.09 -26.09
C LEU A 508 -21.46 100.26 -25.14
N HIS A 509 -20.51 100.09 -24.20
CA HIS A 509 -20.08 101.16 -23.31
C HIS A 509 -19.37 102.27 -24.08
N GLU A 510 -18.42 101.94 -24.96
CA GLU A 510 -17.73 102.94 -25.79
C GLU A 510 -18.71 103.62 -26.77
N ALA A 511 -19.62 102.87 -27.40
CA ALA A 511 -20.66 103.45 -28.25
C ALA A 511 -21.57 104.44 -27.49
N ASN A 512 -21.89 104.16 -26.22
CA ASN A 512 -22.62 105.10 -25.35
C ASN A 512 -21.77 106.29 -24.90
N HIS A 513 -20.46 106.10 -24.69
CA HIS A 513 -19.52 107.17 -24.39
C HIS A 513 -19.37 108.15 -25.58
N VAL A 514 -19.16 107.63 -26.80
CA VAL A 514 -19.14 108.40 -28.06
C VAL A 514 -20.48 109.11 -28.31
N LYS A 515 -21.62 108.45 -28.05
CA LYS A 515 -22.93 109.07 -28.11
C LYS A 515 -23.07 110.22 -27.10
N MET A 516 -22.61 110.04 -25.87
CA MET A 516 -22.64 111.07 -24.82
C MET A 516 -21.71 112.26 -25.11
N SER A 517 -20.51 112.03 -25.67
CA SER A 517 -19.62 113.12 -26.10
C SER A 517 -20.20 113.89 -27.28
N THR A 518 -20.82 113.19 -28.25
CA THR A 518 -21.56 113.79 -29.37
C THR A 518 -22.74 114.64 -28.87
N VAL A 519 -23.53 114.16 -27.90
CA VAL A 519 -24.62 114.93 -27.29
C VAL A 519 -24.10 116.19 -26.58
N LYS A 520 -22.94 116.13 -25.92
CA LYS A 520 -22.29 117.31 -25.31
C LYS A 520 -21.84 118.33 -26.36
N ASP A 521 -21.21 117.90 -27.44
CA ASP A 521 -20.80 118.79 -28.55
C ASP A 521 -22.02 119.43 -29.24
N ILE A 522 -23.07 118.67 -29.52
CA ILE A 522 -24.34 119.20 -30.01
C ILE A 522 -24.89 120.24 -29.03
N GLY A 523 -24.91 119.98 -27.72
CA GLY A 523 -25.35 120.96 -26.72
C GLY A 523 -24.55 122.27 -26.73
N ILE A 524 -23.23 122.20 -26.90
CA ILE A 524 -22.35 123.36 -27.05
C ILE A 524 -22.67 124.14 -28.34
N ARG A 525 -22.78 123.45 -29.48
CA ARG A 525 -23.13 124.06 -30.78
C ARG A 525 -24.52 124.69 -30.75
N THR A 526 -25.52 124.01 -30.20
CA THR A 526 -26.88 124.53 -30.03
C THR A 526 -26.86 125.80 -29.19
N LYS A 527 -26.11 125.83 -28.07
CA LYS A 527 -25.98 127.05 -27.26
C LYS A 527 -25.36 128.21 -28.07
N ILE A 528 -24.28 127.97 -28.81
CA ILE A 528 -23.64 128.98 -29.67
C ILE A 528 -24.62 129.50 -30.73
N ILE A 529 -25.43 128.62 -31.32
CA ILE A 529 -26.48 129.00 -32.28
C ILE A 529 -27.57 129.82 -31.59
N THR A 530 -28.02 129.47 -30.38
CA THR A 530 -28.98 130.26 -29.60
C THR A 530 -28.43 131.64 -29.22
N ASP A 531 -27.17 131.73 -28.80
CA ASP A 531 -26.49 132.99 -28.48
C ASP A 531 -26.31 133.87 -29.74
N LEU A 532 -26.17 133.27 -30.93
CA LEU A 532 -26.14 133.98 -32.21
C LEU A 532 -27.54 134.43 -32.66
N VAL A 533 -28.55 133.58 -32.56
CA VAL A 533 -29.94 133.88 -32.93
C VAL A 533 -30.54 134.96 -32.03
N THR A 534 -30.24 134.95 -30.74
CA THR A 534 -30.67 136.02 -29.81
C THR A 534 -29.99 137.36 -30.12
N LYS A 535 -28.68 137.38 -30.41
CA LYS A 535 -27.99 138.59 -30.92
C LYS A 535 -28.60 139.08 -32.23
N LEU A 536 -28.91 138.17 -33.17
CA LEU A 536 -29.55 138.51 -34.46
C LEU A 536 -30.95 139.08 -34.26
N ALA A 537 -31.72 138.56 -33.29
CA ALA A 537 -33.04 139.08 -32.93
C ALA A 537 -32.96 140.48 -32.29
N LEU A 538 -31.98 140.72 -31.39
CA LEU A 538 -31.73 142.04 -30.81
C LEU A 538 -31.29 143.06 -31.88
N GLU A 539 -30.43 142.67 -32.82
CA GLU A 539 -30.05 143.52 -33.96
C GLU A 539 -31.22 143.78 -34.90
N ARG A 540 -32.07 142.78 -35.17
CA ARG A 540 -33.30 142.95 -35.96
C ARG A 540 -34.25 143.93 -35.29
N GLU A 541 -34.42 143.85 -33.97
CA GLU A 541 -35.24 144.77 -33.19
C GLU A 541 -34.63 146.19 -33.18
N ARG A 542 -33.31 146.33 -32.96
CA ARG A 542 -32.59 147.61 -33.06
C ARG A 542 -32.78 148.27 -34.43
N LEU A 543 -32.66 147.50 -35.51
CA LEU A 543 -32.90 147.95 -36.87
C LEU A 543 -34.39 148.31 -37.09
N HIS A 544 -35.32 147.52 -36.57
CA HIS A 544 -36.75 147.80 -36.69
C HIS A 544 -37.16 149.09 -35.93
N GLN A 545 -36.57 149.35 -34.76
CA GLN A 545 -36.71 150.62 -34.04
C GLN A 545 -36.10 151.80 -34.80
N GLN A 546 -34.92 151.64 -35.41
CA GLN A 546 -34.31 152.67 -36.27
C GLN A 546 -35.18 152.96 -37.50
N ILE A 547 -35.72 151.93 -38.15
CA ILE A 547 -36.68 152.06 -39.26
C ILE A 547 -37.96 152.77 -38.76
N SER A 548 -38.52 152.37 -37.62
CA SER A 548 -39.73 153.01 -37.03
C SER A 548 -39.50 154.49 -36.71
N LEU A 549 -38.33 154.85 -36.17
CA LEU A 549 -37.94 156.24 -35.94
C LEU A 549 -37.79 157.02 -37.25
N LEU A 550 -37.20 156.41 -38.29
CA LEU A 550 -37.04 157.01 -39.61
C LEU A 550 -38.40 157.17 -40.31
N THR A 551 -39.30 156.19 -40.21
CA THR A 551 -40.69 156.28 -40.70
C THR A 551 -41.47 157.35 -39.96
N LYS A 552 -41.29 157.53 -38.64
CA LYS A 552 -41.87 158.67 -37.89
C LYS A 552 -41.30 160.01 -38.37
N LYS A 553 -39.99 160.13 -38.60
CA LYS A 553 -39.37 161.34 -39.19
C LYS A 553 -39.91 161.62 -40.60
N ASN A 554 -40.02 160.61 -41.46
CA ASN A 554 -40.58 160.72 -42.81
C ASN A 554 -42.06 161.09 -42.79
N LYS A 555 -42.85 160.57 -41.81
CA LYS A 555 -44.24 160.99 -41.60
C LYS A 555 -44.34 162.46 -41.16
N ILE A 556 -43.45 162.92 -40.27
CA ILE A 556 -43.37 164.34 -39.86
C ILE A 556 -42.96 165.23 -41.03
N LEU A 557 -42.00 164.81 -41.87
CA LEU A 557 -41.62 165.51 -43.10
C LEU A 557 -42.79 165.59 -44.08
N ALA A 558 -43.46 164.48 -44.37
CA ALA A 558 -44.64 164.44 -45.23
C ALA A 558 -45.79 165.34 -44.69
N GLN A 559 -45.98 165.37 -43.37
CA GLN A 559 -46.97 166.22 -42.71
C GLN A 559 -46.56 167.71 -42.70
N LYS A 560 -45.25 168.02 -42.69
CA LYS A 560 -44.71 169.38 -42.84
C LYS A 560 -44.78 169.90 -44.29
N CYS A 561 -44.91 169.00 -45.26
CA CYS A 561 -44.96 169.32 -46.70
C CYS A 561 -46.37 169.37 -47.31
N LYS A 562 -47.45 169.43 -46.52
CA LYS A 562 -48.82 169.55 -47.08
C LYS A 562 -49.67 170.61 -46.38
N GLY A 563 -49.64 171.83 -46.95
CA GLY A 563 -50.41 172.98 -46.46
C GLY A 563 -50.81 174.02 -47.54
N SER A 564 -50.50 173.80 -48.82
CA SER A 564 -50.85 174.76 -49.89
C SER A 564 -50.95 174.13 -51.29
N VAL A 565 -52.10 174.36 -51.94
CA VAL A 565 -52.37 174.25 -53.39
C VAL A 565 -52.37 172.83 -54.02
N LYS A 566 -53.21 172.70 -55.04
CA LYS A 566 -53.66 171.49 -55.75
C LYS A 566 -52.76 171.20 -56.98
N ASP A 567 -52.73 169.95 -57.45
CA ASP A 567 -53.36 169.55 -58.73
C ASP A 567 -53.18 168.03 -58.98
N ASP A 568 -53.69 167.54 -60.11
CA ASP A 568 -53.98 166.13 -60.43
C ASP A 568 -52.83 165.32 -61.05
N THR A 569 -53.06 163.99 -61.14
CA THR A 569 -52.66 163.04 -62.22
C THR A 569 -52.00 161.73 -61.71
N GLN A 570 -52.22 160.63 -62.45
CA GLN A 570 -51.97 159.23 -62.05
C GLN A 570 -50.81 158.58 -62.83
N LEU A 571 -50.12 157.60 -62.23
CA LEU A 571 -49.88 156.20 -62.70
C LEU A 571 -48.89 155.47 -61.72
N SER A 572 -48.77 154.14 -61.62
CA SER A 572 -49.42 153.02 -62.35
C SER A 572 -49.51 151.70 -61.53
N LYS A 573 -50.56 150.91 -61.81
CA LYS A 573 -50.65 149.42 -61.83
C LYS A 573 -50.25 148.59 -60.57
N ASN A 574 -51.28 148.05 -59.89
CA ASN A 574 -51.82 146.65 -59.99
C ASN A 574 -50.81 145.54 -60.38
N VAL A 575 -50.81 144.30 -59.86
CA VAL A 575 -51.86 143.24 -59.70
C VAL A 575 -51.28 142.23 -58.65
N THR A 576 -51.93 141.66 -57.61
CA THR A 576 -53.22 140.95 -57.37
C THR A 576 -53.23 139.44 -57.70
N GLY A 577 -53.18 138.59 -56.64
CA GLY A 577 -53.50 137.14 -56.68
C GLY A 577 -52.35 136.18 -57.06
N LYS A 578 -52.50 134.85 -56.99
CA LYS A 578 -53.33 133.97 -56.13
C LYS A 578 -52.96 132.48 -56.40
N ASP A 579 -52.77 131.66 -55.36
CA ASP A 579 -52.88 130.18 -55.29
C ASP A 579 -52.13 129.24 -56.30
N VAL A 580 -52.22 127.92 -56.03
CA VAL A 580 -51.93 126.72 -56.89
C VAL A 580 -50.46 126.25 -57.06
N GLU A 581 -50.05 125.36 -56.14
CA GLU A 581 -49.78 123.91 -56.32
C GLU A 581 -49.07 123.28 -57.58
N LEU A 582 -48.34 122.18 -57.30
CA LEU A 582 -47.90 121.03 -58.14
C LEU A 582 -46.62 121.06 -59.04
N HIS A 583 -45.70 120.13 -58.67
CA HIS A 583 -44.86 119.22 -59.47
C HIS A 583 -43.63 119.65 -60.33
N SER A 584 -42.45 119.25 -59.82
CA SER A 584 -41.50 118.24 -60.36
C SER A 584 -40.90 118.34 -61.79
N THR A 585 -39.56 118.46 -61.85
CA THR A 585 -38.57 117.60 -62.59
C THR A 585 -37.16 118.13 -62.22
N LYS A 586 -36.05 117.40 -62.02
CA LYS A 586 -35.46 116.08 -62.38
C LYS A 586 -34.30 116.21 -63.38
N LEU A 587 -33.08 116.19 -62.84
CA LEU A 587 -31.81 115.71 -63.43
C LEU A 587 -31.04 115.17 -62.20
N VAL A 588 -30.75 113.87 -62.02
CA VAL A 588 -29.94 112.93 -62.81
C VAL A 588 -28.48 113.37 -62.89
N GLU A 589 -27.69 112.87 -61.94
CA GLU A 589 -26.40 112.21 -62.22
C GLU A 589 -26.25 111.03 -61.24
N GLU A 590 -25.23 110.19 -61.44
CA GLU A 590 -25.19 108.78 -61.06
C GLU A 590 -23.94 108.44 -60.24
N ILE A 591 -24.08 107.55 -59.24
CA ILE A 591 -23.02 106.64 -58.73
C ILE A 591 -23.71 105.57 -57.84
N VAL A 592 -23.30 104.32 -57.98
CA VAL A 592 -23.84 103.14 -57.26
C VAL A 592 -22.85 102.73 -56.15
N PRO A 593 -23.31 102.26 -54.97
CA PRO A 593 -22.42 101.83 -53.88
C PRO A 593 -22.05 100.33 -53.98
N ASP A 594 -20.80 100.01 -53.65
CA ASP A 594 -20.35 98.63 -53.40
C ASP A 594 -20.44 98.29 -51.91
N PHE A 595 -21.31 97.34 -51.56
CA PHE A 595 -21.21 96.54 -50.34
C PHE A 595 -21.71 95.13 -50.62
N SER A 596 -20.79 94.15 -50.63
CA SER A 596 -21.15 92.74 -50.81
C SER A 596 -21.74 92.17 -49.52
N SER A 597 -22.91 91.54 -49.63
CA SER A 597 -23.50 90.73 -48.58
C SER A 597 -24.08 89.46 -49.22
N ALA A 598 -23.51 88.31 -48.86
CA ALA A 598 -24.01 87.01 -49.25
C ALA A 598 -24.61 86.33 -48.01
N GLN A 599 -25.88 85.93 -48.08
CA GLN A 599 -26.54 85.21 -47.00
C GLN A 599 -27.30 83.98 -47.53
N THR A 600 -27.09 82.85 -46.85
CA THR A 600 -27.94 81.64 -46.82
C THR A 600 -28.37 80.96 -48.13
N LYS A 601 -28.09 79.65 -48.18
CA LYS A 601 -29.17 78.68 -48.45
C LYS A 601 -28.97 77.44 -47.59
N ALA A 602 -30.03 76.98 -46.92
CA ALA A 602 -30.07 75.72 -46.20
C ALA A 602 -31.52 75.24 -46.11
N GLU A 603 -31.82 74.02 -46.56
CA GLU A 603 -33.03 73.29 -46.13
C GLU A 603 -32.97 71.77 -46.44
N LYS A 604 -32.62 70.99 -45.40
CA LYS A 604 -33.31 69.77 -44.94
C LYS A 604 -33.39 68.51 -45.88
N PRO A 605 -33.97 67.35 -45.46
CA PRO A 605 -33.28 66.05 -45.57
C PRO A 605 -34.03 65.01 -46.43
N VAL A 606 -33.54 63.75 -46.47
CA VAL A 606 -34.29 62.45 -46.47
C VAL A 606 -33.37 61.28 -46.89
N ASP A 607 -33.35 60.18 -46.12
CA ASP A 607 -32.81 58.83 -46.45
C ASP A 607 -33.85 58.00 -47.26
N PRO A 608 -33.66 56.74 -47.73
CA PRO A 608 -32.58 55.76 -47.48
C PRO A 608 -32.19 54.90 -48.74
N ILE A 609 -31.64 53.69 -48.51
CA ILE A 609 -31.74 52.41 -49.29
C ILE A 609 -30.47 51.87 -49.99
N ASN A 610 -30.01 50.71 -49.48
CA ASN A 610 -29.24 49.62 -50.11
C ASN A 610 -27.78 49.90 -50.58
N GLU A 611 -26.88 48.91 -50.75
CA GLU A 611 -27.05 47.44 -50.95
C GLU A 611 -26.25 46.54 -49.98
N GLU A 612 -26.64 45.26 -49.94
CA GLU A 612 -25.79 44.10 -49.55
C GLU A 612 -24.79 43.81 -50.72
N GLU A 613 -23.70 43.05 -50.64
CA GLU A 613 -23.56 41.68 -50.15
C GLU A 613 -22.09 41.31 -49.76
N LYS A 614 -21.96 40.62 -48.62
CA LYS A 614 -21.35 39.28 -48.47
C LYS A 614 -20.09 38.87 -49.30
N PRO A 615 -18.95 38.55 -48.65
CA PRO A 615 -17.95 37.63 -49.22
C PRO A 615 -18.39 36.15 -49.06
N SER A 616 -17.91 35.28 -49.94
CA SER A 616 -18.35 33.87 -50.03
C SER A 616 -17.59 32.90 -49.12
N SER A 617 -18.23 31.76 -48.85
CA SER A 617 -17.57 30.49 -48.49
C SER A 617 -16.80 29.93 -49.72
N SER A 618 -16.08 28.81 -49.70
CA SER A 618 -15.79 27.78 -48.67
C SER A 618 -14.37 27.21 -49.01
N GLU A 619 -13.82 26.07 -48.58
CA GLU A 619 -14.25 24.83 -47.89
C GLU A 619 -13.39 24.71 -46.58
N ASP A 620 -13.16 23.63 -45.82
CA ASP A 620 -13.25 22.17 -45.98
C ASP A 620 -13.89 21.44 -44.77
N ASP A 621 -14.33 20.22 -45.07
CA ASP A 621 -14.45 19.01 -44.23
C ASP A 621 -15.51 18.83 -43.12
N ASP A 622 -15.71 17.54 -42.80
CA ASP A 622 -16.93 16.95 -42.23
C ASP A 622 -16.68 16.20 -40.88
N SER A 623 -17.76 15.72 -40.27
CA SER A 623 -17.81 14.63 -39.27
C SER A 623 -17.35 14.86 -37.80
N ALA A 624 -18.37 14.90 -36.93
CA ALA A 624 -18.46 14.26 -35.60
C ALA A 624 -17.46 14.59 -34.46
N GLY A 625 -18.00 15.12 -33.35
CA GLY A 625 -17.29 15.31 -32.09
C GLY A 625 -18.21 15.81 -30.96
N GLU A 626 -18.92 14.89 -30.30
CA GLU A 626 -19.92 15.20 -29.26
C GLU A 626 -19.28 15.73 -27.98
N SER A 627 -19.68 16.93 -27.54
CA SER A 627 -19.52 17.36 -26.14
C SER A 627 -20.58 18.40 -25.75
N THR A 628 -21.23 18.19 -24.60
CA THR A 628 -22.21 19.10 -24.02
C THR A 628 -21.66 19.72 -22.73
N ALA A 629 -21.46 21.03 -22.74
CA ALA A 629 -21.23 21.83 -21.54
C ALA A 629 -22.24 22.99 -21.54
N GLU A 630 -23.16 23.00 -20.58
CA GLU A 630 -24.27 23.96 -20.53
C GLU A 630 -23.96 25.15 -19.63
N ALA A 631 -24.12 26.38 -20.15
CA ALA A 631 -23.94 27.61 -19.38
C ALA A 631 -24.98 28.69 -19.75
N VAL A 632 -26.23 28.44 -19.36
CA VAL A 632 -27.28 29.41 -18.95
C VAL A 632 -27.33 30.76 -19.70
N ARG A 633 -28.36 30.94 -20.55
CA ARG A 633 -28.98 32.26 -20.78
C ARG A 633 -30.50 32.20 -20.69
N THR A 634 -31.07 33.07 -19.86
CA THR A 634 -32.52 33.24 -19.65
C THR A 634 -33.20 33.92 -20.84
N ILE A 635 -34.38 33.45 -21.25
CA ILE A 635 -35.19 34.04 -22.34
C ILE A 635 -36.63 34.27 -21.87
N GLN A 636 -37.24 35.40 -22.24
CA GLN A 636 -38.64 35.73 -21.96
C GLN A 636 -39.62 34.95 -22.86
N PRO A 637 -40.88 34.71 -22.42
CA PRO A 637 -41.79 33.80 -23.10
C PRO A 637 -42.45 34.41 -24.35
N SER A 638 -42.52 33.65 -25.44
CA SER A 638 -43.37 33.95 -26.59
C SER A 638 -44.06 32.70 -27.16
N VAL A 639 -45.40 32.74 -27.16
CA VAL A 639 -46.32 31.95 -28.00
C VAL A 639 -46.02 30.44 -28.16
N LEU A 640 -46.12 29.67 -27.07
CA LEU A 640 -46.06 28.21 -27.16
C LEU A 640 -47.36 27.64 -27.79
N ASN A 641 -47.23 26.86 -28.86
CA ASN A 641 -48.36 26.31 -29.61
C ASN A 641 -49.15 25.29 -28.76
N TRP A 642 -50.48 25.47 -28.61
CA TRP A 642 -51.37 24.63 -27.79
C TRP A 642 -51.21 23.12 -28.08
N LYS A 643 -50.95 22.74 -29.34
CA LYS A 643 -50.69 21.34 -29.74
C LYS A 643 -49.62 20.64 -28.87
N TYR A 644 -48.53 21.35 -28.52
CA TYR A 644 -47.48 20.79 -27.67
C TYR A 644 -47.92 20.66 -26.21
N ILE A 645 -48.74 21.59 -25.71
CA ILE A 645 -49.34 21.52 -24.37
C ILE A 645 -50.26 20.30 -24.26
N THR A 646 -51.08 20.02 -25.29
CA THR A 646 -51.93 18.80 -25.31
C THR A 646 -51.13 17.51 -25.39
N VAL A 647 -49.98 17.49 -26.08
CA VAL A 647 -49.09 16.32 -26.12
C VAL A 647 -48.40 16.12 -24.78
N ALA A 648 -47.86 17.18 -24.16
CA ALA A 648 -47.27 17.11 -22.83
C ALA A 648 -48.28 16.65 -21.76
N PHE A 649 -49.54 17.10 -21.84
CA PHE A 649 -50.59 16.67 -20.91
C PHE A 649 -51.00 15.20 -21.12
N LEU A 650 -50.98 14.70 -22.37
CA LEU A 650 -51.17 13.27 -22.65
C LEU A 650 -50.02 12.42 -22.11
N ILE A 651 -48.77 12.86 -22.27
CA ILE A 651 -47.59 12.17 -21.72
C ILE A 651 -47.67 12.15 -20.18
N LEU A 652 -48.05 13.27 -19.55
CA LEU A 652 -48.23 13.34 -18.10
C LEU A 652 -49.37 12.42 -17.60
N LEU A 653 -50.49 12.35 -18.33
CA LEU A 653 -51.58 11.41 -18.01
C LEU A 653 -51.11 9.95 -18.11
N VAL A 654 -50.36 9.58 -19.15
CA VAL A 654 -49.78 8.23 -19.28
C VAL A 654 -48.81 7.93 -18.14
N ALA A 655 -47.94 8.87 -17.77
CA ALA A 655 -47.05 8.72 -16.62
C ALA A 655 -47.83 8.53 -15.31
N VAL A 656 -48.90 9.31 -15.07
CA VAL A 656 -49.76 9.16 -13.89
C VAL A 656 -50.49 7.80 -13.87
N PHE A 657 -50.94 7.30 -15.02
CA PHE A 657 -51.54 5.95 -15.12
C PHE A 657 -50.53 4.81 -14.90
N ILE A 658 -49.24 5.03 -15.16
CA ILE A 658 -48.15 4.08 -14.88
C ILE A 658 -47.70 4.14 -13.41
N TYR A 659 -47.78 5.31 -12.77
CA TYR A 659 -47.34 5.54 -11.39
C TYR A 659 -48.45 5.51 -10.32
N LEU A 660 -49.71 5.26 -10.69
CA LEU A 660 -50.76 4.96 -9.70
C LEU A 660 -50.55 3.55 -9.13
N PRO A 661 -50.34 3.38 -7.80
CA PRO A 661 -50.26 2.05 -7.22
C PRO A 661 -51.59 1.30 -7.38
N LEU A 662 -51.53 0.03 -7.78
CA LEU A 662 -52.67 -0.86 -7.63
C LEU A 662 -52.98 -1.01 -6.13
N PRO A 663 -54.23 -0.81 -5.67
CA PRO A 663 -54.58 -1.00 -4.28
C PRO A 663 -54.44 -2.48 -3.90
N GLU A 664 -53.77 -2.77 -2.79
CA GLU A 664 -53.57 -4.13 -2.29
C GLU A 664 -54.90 -4.75 -1.83
N GLU A 665 -55.35 -5.81 -2.50
CA GLU A 665 -56.40 -6.67 -1.96
C GLU A 665 -55.82 -7.59 -0.86
N SER A 666 -56.31 -7.42 0.36
CA SER A 666 -55.87 -8.17 1.53
C SER A 666 -56.81 -9.34 1.83
N SER A 667 -56.31 -10.57 1.86
CA SER A 667 -56.93 -11.71 2.55
C SER A 667 -56.02 -12.95 2.62
N SER A 668 -55.91 -13.52 3.83
CA SER A 668 -55.39 -14.87 4.17
C SER A 668 -53.93 -15.20 3.78
N VAL A 669 -53.16 -15.92 4.61
CA VAL A 669 -53.52 -16.70 5.83
C VAL A 669 -52.91 -16.06 7.08
#